data_AF-A0A5C3PY10-F1
#
_entry.id   AF-A0A5C3PY10-F1
#
_cell.length_a   1.000
_cell.length_b   1.000
_cell.length_c   1.000
_cell.angle_alpha   90.00
_cell.angle_beta   90.00
_cell.angle_gamma   90.00
#
_symmetry.space_group_name_H-M   'P 1'
#
loop_
_entity.id
_entity.type
_entity.pdbx_description
1 polymer ?
#
loop_
_entity_poly.entity_id
_entity_poly.type
_entity_poly.pdbx_seq_one_letter_code
_entity_poly.pdbx_strand_id
1 'polypeptide(L)'
;MVIHIENPHEHRKVEHVAQEMIGQRTFTGWPFLQEGLVTAVSDALFKYEKVAMVPGSPEKVISNPHTQQGLGLWKMKAEKIEHYYSKRCGVITGNIDVLLHVRPLKGLKRLDTGAFVKDYEGPEKELEQAVQMAVSEVNSEDPRYIEKEAPPLSEEFPEGSKVFFLGEHAYGVAAQVSATAEDTLSVVLAFFPSEKTENDKFKAVVANRFQNKYFPSFRVAEMLGISSRALSKITSSFMVLTADGSKSNLGLSLKFEGKGLKVIEYSRKDGRFWEFSDKAIQLIHDYKSTYPEVFRVLDRGGDAMLRATDVFPEESHPDAKVKEVKSWLNSKGVRDFEPVSLFCDQLAKDTVKQIEALADDLTANKEPGGFKKAIVKGIPRQAVLKPSHAVYRLQNQHFALGDRVTMVQDSGGVPLSFKGVVIGMNAKSMDVVWDAAFMSGTTLGDRCSQYRGSTVEFWSCLNLTNPQFLASTNPKAPTHQQPKAPFKPRFGPHPSVQPAPGAQPASGFRPAPHSYNGFGRGGPVHIMTNPNRGRGGPGGVVRGGGVSASKSAPTISENGSANNGHGKAASPPNGPIVPPARGRGGPPFRGNGFEPRGGPLRGGFAPRGGRGFVPGVDRGNPRGFHRGRGRGGHFATPPAS
;
A
#
# COMPACT_ATOMS: atom_id res chain seq x y z
N MET A 1 -4.12 -44.27 0.78
CA MET A 1 -2.97 -44.58 1.64
C MET A 1 -3.04 -43.64 2.83
N VAL A 2 -2.83 -44.15 4.04
CA VAL A 2 -2.71 -43.33 5.27
C VAL A 2 -1.29 -43.55 5.78
N ILE A 3 -0.64 -42.47 6.21
CA ILE A 3 0.74 -42.52 6.72
C ILE A 3 0.69 -42.30 8.22
N HIS A 4 1.32 -43.19 8.98
CA HIS A 4 1.52 -43.03 10.42
C HIS A 4 2.94 -42.50 10.64
N ILE A 5 3.10 -41.59 11.59
CA ILE A 5 4.37 -40.95 11.92
C ILE A 5 4.82 -41.45 13.29
N GLU A 6 6.02 -41.99 13.35
CA GLU A 6 6.69 -42.37 14.60
C GLU A 6 7.44 -41.14 15.15
N ASN A 7 7.43 -40.93 16.47
CA ASN A 7 8.00 -39.74 17.10
C ASN A 7 9.43 -40.00 17.63
N PRO A 8 10.50 -39.52 16.95
CA PRO A 8 11.88 -39.75 17.40
C PRO A 8 12.26 -39.00 18.69
N HIS A 9 11.36 -38.18 19.24
CA HIS A 9 11.56 -37.43 20.49
C HIS A 9 10.67 -37.90 21.65
N GLU A 10 9.86 -38.97 21.49
CA GLU A 10 8.81 -39.37 22.46
C GLU A 10 9.33 -39.63 23.89
N HIS A 11 10.58 -40.05 24.05
CA HIS A 11 11.20 -40.31 25.36
C HIS A 11 12.25 -39.25 25.75
N ARG A 12 12.32 -38.13 25.03
CA ARG A 12 13.31 -37.06 25.25
C ARG A 12 12.70 -35.91 26.06
N LYS A 13 13.41 -35.45 27.10
CA LYS A 13 13.04 -34.23 27.84
C LYS A 13 13.03 -33.01 26.91
N VAL A 14 11.98 -32.19 27.03
CA VAL A 14 11.78 -30.98 26.20
C VAL A 14 12.95 -30.00 26.31
N GLU A 15 13.54 -29.85 27.50
CA GLU A 15 14.75 -29.05 27.74
C GLU A 15 15.93 -29.45 26.86
N HIS A 16 16.14 -30.75 26.63
CA HIS A 16 17.23 -31.25 25.79
C HIS A 16 16.93 -31.00 24.31
N VAL A 17 15.67 -31.14 23.89
CA VAL A 17 15.21 -30.79 22.53
C VAL A 17 15.36 -29.28 22.27
N ALA A 18 15.03 -28.45 23.26
CA ALA A 18 15.22 -27.00 23.21
C ALA A 18 16.70 -26.58 23.13
N GLN A 19 17.57 -27.22 23.92
CA GLN A 19 19.01 -26.93 23.90
C GLN A 19 19.65 -27.31 22.54
N GLU A 20 19.21 -28.41 21.94
CA GLU A 20 19.65 -28.88 20.62
C GLU A 20 19.10 -27.99 19.48
N MET A 21 17.77 -27.83 19.41
CA MET A 21 17.11 -27.26 18.23
C MET A 21 17.08 -25.73 18.19
N ILE A 22 16.97 -25.01 19.32
CA ILE A 22 16.83 -23.54 19.27
C ILE A 22 18.11 -22.90 18.72
N GLY A 23 17.96 -22.02 17.73
CA GLY A 23 19.06 -21.43 16.99
C GLY A 23 19.56 -22.26 15.80
N GLN A 24 19.04 -23.48 15.62
CA GLN A 24 19.34 -24.32 14.45
C GLN A 24 18.31 -24.14 13.34
N ARG A 25 18.73 -24.46 12.12
CA ARG A 25 17.84 -24.64 10.97
C ARG A 25 17.01 -25.91 11.13
N THR A 26 15.80 -25.89 10.58
CA THR A 26 14.94 -27.06 10.44
C THR A 26 14.08 -26.92 9.20
N PHE A 27 13.56 -28.03 8.69
CA PHE A 27 12.68 -28.09 7.54
C PHE A 27 11.25 -28.45 7.98
N THR A 28 10.30 -27.62 7.59
CA THR A 28 8.90 -27.63 8.06
C THR A 28 7.92 -27.83 6.90
N GLY A 29 6.66 -28.16 7.17
CA GLY A 29 5.63 -28.24 6.12
C GLY A 29 5.71 -29.49 5.23
N TRP A 30 6.16 -30.63 5.79
CA TRP A 30 6.21 -31.93 5.10
C TRP A 30 4.90 -32.25 4.35
N PRO A 31 4.94 -32.81 3.12
CA PRO A 31 6.12 -33.23 2.37
C PRO A 31 6.81 -32.10 1.59
N PHE A 32 6.24 -30.90 1.54
CA PHE A 32 6.77 -29.75 0.80
C PHE A 32 7.71 -28.93 1.69
N LEU A 33 8.82 -29.56 2.07
CA LEU A 33 9.78 -29.04 3.05
C LEU A 33 10.27 -27.61 2.74
N GLN A 34 10.17 -26.74 3.74
CA GLN A 34 10.68 -25.36 3.71
C GLN A 34 11.59 -25.10 4.91
N GLU A 35 12.79 -24.57 4.66
CA GLU A 35 13.74 -24.21 5.71
C GLU A 35 13.20 -23.07 6.58
N GLY A 36 13.51 -23.11 7.87
CA GLY A 36 13.32 -22.03 8.82
C GLY A 36 14.21 -22.17 10.04
N LEU A 37 14.33 -21.09 10.80
CA LEU A 37 15.13 -21.03 12.03
C LEU A 37 14.24 -21.32 13.24
N VAL A 38 14.59 -22.30 14.07
CA VAL A 38 13.88 -22.56 15.34
C VAL A 38 14.23 -21.47 16.34
N THR A 39 13.25 -20.68 16.75
CA THR A 39 13.43 -19.57 17.72
C THR A 39 13.01 -19.93 19.13
N ALA A 40 12.12 -20.91 19.27
CA ALA A 40 11.69 -21.44 20.55
C ALA A 40 11.14 -22.86 20.42
N VAL A 41 11.03 -23.56 21.55
CA VAL A 41 10.31 -24.84 21.68
C VAL A 41 9.24 -24.66 22.74
N SER A 42 8.13 -25.40 22.69
CA SER A 42 7.12 -25.35 23.76
C SER A 42 6.39 -26.67 23.95
N ASP A 43 6.18 -27.02 25.21
CA ASP A 43 5.24 -28.05 25.64
C ASP A 43 3.92 -27.40 26.13
N ALA A 44 3.02 -28.21 26.68
CA ALA A 44 1.72 -27.78 27.17
C ALA A 44 1.75 -26.76 28.33
N LEU A 45 2.89 -26.56 29.00
CA LEU A 45 3.05 -25.73 30.21
C LEU A 45 4.07 -24.59 30.04
N PHE A 46 5.13 -24.78 29.24
CA PHE A 46 6.26 -23.85 29.09
C PHE A 46 6.62 -23.55 27.64
N LYS A 47 7.12 -22.33 27.38
CA LYS A 47 7.89 -21.96 26.19
C LYS A 47 9.37 -21.84 26.58
N TYR A 48 10.22 -22.60 25.90
CA TYR A 48 11.67 -22.59 26.05
C TYR A 48 12.29 -21.68 25.00
N GLU A 49 13.08 -20.70 25.45
CA GLU A 49 13.74 -19.70 24.60
C GLU A 49 15.22 -19.57 25.01
N LYS A 50 16.13 -19.38 24.04
CA LYS A 50 17.54 -19.08 24.34
C LYS A 50 17.70 -17.59 24.57
N VAL A 51 18.28 -17.22 25.71
CA VAL A 51 18.48 -15.82 26.12
C VAL A 51 19.84 -15.67 26.81
N ALA A 52 20.58 -14.63 26.46
CA ALA A 52 21.75 -14.19 27.22
C ALA A 52 21.28 -13.37 28.43
N MET A 53 21.43 -13.91 29.65
CA MET A 53 21.00 -13.26 30.90
C MET A 53 21.77 -11.96 31.20
N VAL A 54 22.99 -11.83 30.67
CA VAL A 54 23.83 -10.64 30.72
C VAL A 54 24.40 -10.40 29.31
N PRO A 55 24.51 -9.15 28.81
CA PRO A 55 25.17 -8.87 27.53
C PRO A 55 26.59 -9.45 27.49
N GLY A 56 26.88 -10.29 26.48
CA GLY A 56 28.16 -10.99 26.33
C GLY A 56 28.31 -12.31 27.11
N SER A 57 27.31 -12.72 27.90
CA SER A 57 27.26 -14.07 28.48
C SER A 57 26.73 -15.10 27.45
N PRO A 58 27.12 -16.39 27.55
CA PRO A 58 26.60 -17.43 26.67
C PRO A 58 25.09 -17.61 26.89
N GLU A 59 24.35 -17.77 25.79
CA GLU A 59 22.90 -17.99 25.82
C GLU A 59 22.55 -19.28 26.57
N LYS A 60 21.54 -19.20 27.42
CA LYS A 60 20.96 -20.35 28.11
C LYS A 60 19.50 -20.51 27.72
N VAL A 61 19.03 -21.74 27.64
CA VAL A 61 17.59 -22.02 27.54
C VAL A 61 16.93 -21.63 28.86
N ILE A 62 15.87 -20.83 28.78
CA ILE A 62 15.02 -20.43 29.90
C ILE A 62 13.61 -20.98 29.64
N SER A 63 12.99 -21.58 30.66
CA SER A 63 11.60 -22.05 30.65
C SER A 63 10.65 -20.95 31.12
N ASN A 64 9.97 -20.30 30.17
CA ASN A 64 8.94 -19.29 30.43
C ASN A 64 7.56 -19.99 30.54
N PRO A 65 6.89 -20.01 31.71
CA PRO A 65 5.57 -20.64 31.81
C PRO A 65 4.52 -19.91 30.97
N HIS A 66 3.63 -20.66 30.33
CA HIS A 66 2.51 -20.06 29.57
C HIS A 66 1.57 -19.31 30.51
N THR A 67 0.94 -18.25 30.00
CA THR A 67 -0.20 -17.62 30.70
C THR A 67 -1.39 -18.59 30.74
N GLN A 68 -2.34 -18.37 31.67
CA GLN A 68 -3.54 -19.20 31.78
C GLN A 68 -4.37 -19.29 30.47
N GLN A 69 -4.32 -18.25 29.64
CA GLN A 69 -4.90 -18.26 28.28
C GLN A 69 -3.97 -18.98 27.27
N GLY A 70 -2.66 -18.82 27.42
CA GLY A 70 -1.63 -19.49 26.62
C GLY A 70 -1.72 -21.01 26.64
N LEU A 71 -2.04 -21.62 27.78
CA LEU A 71 -2.26 -23.07 27.92
C LEU A 71 -3.31 -23.59 26.92
N GLY A 72 -4.48 -22.93 26.86
CA GLY A 72 -5.55 -23.28 25.93
C GLY A 72 -5.17 -22.99 24.46
N LEU A 73 -4.49 -21.86 24.21
CA LEU A 73 -4.02 -21.50 22.87
C LEU A 73 -2.97 -22.47 22.33
N TRP A 74 -2.07 -22.99 23.18
CA TRP A 74 -1.08 -24.00 22.80
C TRP A 74 -1.79 -25.30 22.38
N LYS A 75 -2.73 -25.78 23.19
CA LYS A 75 -3.51 -26.99 22.87
C LYS A 75 -4.30 -26.85 21.57
N MET A 76 -4.95 -25.71 21.35
CA MET A 76 -5.62 -25.41 20.07
C MET A 76 -4.67 -25.41 18.87
N LYS A 77 -3.40 -25.01 19.03
CA LYS A 77 -2.39 -25.05 17.95
C LYS A 77 -1.96 -26.48 17.64
N ALA A 78 -1.73 -27.31 18.66
CA ALA A 78 -1.44 -28.74 18.50
C ALA A 78 -2.58 -29.47 17.77
N GLU A 79 -3.82 -29.37 18.28
CA GLU A 79 -5.02 -29.98 17.68
C GLU A 79 -5.26 -29.50 16.22
N LYS A 80 -4.99 -28.22 15.93
CA LYS A 80 -5.08 -27.67 14.57
C LYS A 80 -4.07 -28.31 13.61
N ILE A 81 -2.86 -28.61 14.07
CA ILE A 81 -1.82 -29.26 13.25
C ILE A 81 -2.19 -30.72 12.98
N GLU A 82 -2.60 -31.47 14.01
CA GLU A 82 -3.10 -32.85 13.88
C GLU A 82 -4.31 -32.92 12.93
N HIS A 83 -5.28 -32.01 13.09
CA HIS A 83 -6.47 -31.93 12.23
C HIS A 83 -6.11 -31.61 10.78
N TYR A 84 -5.14 -30.70 10.55
CA TYR A 84 -4.68 -30.40 9.20
C TYR A 84 -4.06 -31.63 8.55
N TYR A 85 -3.08 -32.27 9.18
CA TYR A 85 -2.42 -33.44 8.62
C TYR A 85 -3.38 -34.63 8.42
N SER A 86 -4.25 -34.92 9.40
CA SER A 86 -5.18 -36.05 9.31
C SER A 86 -6.33 -35.83 8.31
N LYS A 87 -6.88 -34.61 8.19
CA LYS A 87 -8.05 -34.34 7.32
C LYS A 87 -7.71 -33.76 5.95
N ARG A 88 -6.54 -33.14 5.76
CA ARG A 88 -6.09 -32.62 4.45
C ARG A 88 -5.05 -33.50 3.77
N CYS A 89 -4.14 -34.11 4.54
CA CYS A 89 -2.97 -34.82 3.98
C CYS A 89 -3.06 -36.35 4.09
N GLY A 90 -3.95 -36.90 4.93
CA GLY A 90 -4.03 -38.34 5.19
C GLY A 90 -2.89 -38.87 6.06
N VAL A 91 -2.35 -38.01 6.93
CA VAL A 91 -1.21 -38.30 7.81
C VAL A 91 -1.67 -38.29 9.26
N ILE A 92 -1.33 -39.33 10.01
CA ILE A 92 -1.59 -39.47 11.45
C ILE A 92 -0.28 -39.17 12.17
N THR A 93 -0.21 -38.01 12.81
CA THR A 93 1.00 -37.48 13.47
C THR A 93 1.28 -38.05 14.85
N GLY A 94 0.35 -38.86 15.40
CA GLY A 94 0.29 -39.13 16.84
C GLY A 94 -0.05 -37.88 17.66
N ASN A 95 0.05 -38.01 18.99
CA ASN A 95 -0.09 -36.89 19.92
C ASN A 95 1.03 -35.85 19.68
N ILE A 96 0.73 -34.57 19.86
CA ILE A 96 1.68 -33.48 19.67
C ILE A 96 1.96 -32.84 21.02
N ASP A 97 2.94 -33.38 21.74
CA ASP A 97 3.34 -32.92 23.08
C ASP A 97 4.35 -31.75 23.02
N VAL A 98 5.02 -31.54 21.87
CA VAL A 98 6.03 -30.50 21.66
C VAL A 98 5.84 -29.80 20.31
N LEU A 99 5.75 -28.47 20.37
CA LEU A 99 5.72 -27.57 19.22
C LEU A 99 7.03 -26.78 19.10
N LEU A 100 7.61 -26.79 17.91
CA LEU A 100 8.67 -25.87 17.50
C LEU A 100 8.04 -24.56 17.03
N HIS A 101 8.62 -23.43 17.43
CA HIS A 101 8.33 -22.10 16.89
C HIS A 101 9.43 -21.78 15.89
N VAL A 102 9.06 -21.63 14.62
CA VAL A 102 10.00 -21.55 13.50
C VAL A 102 9.75 -20.28 12.71
N ARG A 103 10.79 -19.51 12.41
CA ARG A 103 10.72 -18.38 11.48
C ARG A 103 11.12 -18.86 10.09
N PRO A 104 10.20 -18.89 9.10
CA PRO A 104 10.51 -19.38 7.76
C PRO A 104 11.64 -18.60 7.10
N LEU A 105 12.41 -19.27 6.25
CA LEU A 105 13.38 -18.64 5.38
C LEU A 105 12.67 -17.77 4.34
N LYS A 106 13.00 -16.48 4.31
CA LYS A 106 12.52 -15.50 3.33
C LYS A 106 13.42 -15.42 2.09
N GLY A 107 14.71 -15.77 2.25
CA GLY A 107 15.70 -15.83 1.18
C GLY A 107 17.11 -15.54 1.69
N LEU A 108 17.96 -14.97 0.84
CA LEU A 108 19.26 -14.42 1.23
C LEU A 108 19.20 -12.89 1.35
N LYS A 109 19.92 -12.32 2.32
CA LYS A 109 20.25 -10.89 2.41
C LYS A 109 21.73 -10.69 2.12
N ARG A 110 22.06 -9.56 1.48
CA ARG A 110 23.46 -9.11 1.32
C ARG A 110 23.85 -8.25 2.51
N LEU A 111 25.00 -8.53 3.12
CA LEU A 111 25.60 -7.68 4.15
C LEU A 111 26.43 -6.54 3.52
N ASP A 112 26.70 -5.48 4.28
CA ASP A 112 27.59 -4.38 3.85
C ASP A 112 29.06 -4.82 3.61
N THR A 113 29.43 -6.04 4.02
CA THR A 113 30.70 -6.70 3.68
C THR A 113 30.73 -7.30 2.28
N GLY A 114 29.56 -7.51 1.64
CA GLY A 114 29.40 -8.19 0.36
C GLY A 114 28.89 -9.64 0.46
N ALA A 115 29.00 -10.26 1.64
CA ALA A 115 28.54 -11.63 1.90
C ALA A 115 27.01 -11.79 1.78
N PHE A 116 26.55 -12.98 1.41
CA PHE A 116 25.14 -13.39 1.42
C PHE A 116 24.86 -14.36 2.57
N VAL A 117 23.93 -13.98 3.44
CA VAL A 117 23.52 -14.73 4.64
C VAL A 117 22.01 -14.93 4.61
N LYS A 118 21.49 -16.01 5.20
CA LYS A 118 20.06 -16.33 5.26
C LYS A 118 19.28 -15.23 5.99
N ASP A 119 18.14 -14.87 5.40
CA ASP A 119 17.18 -13.92 5.95
C ASP A 119 15.91 -14.69 6.31
N TYR A 120 15.61 -14.73 7.61
CA TYR A 120 14.40 -15.35 8.15
C TYR A 120 13.34 -14.28 8.41
N GLU A 121 12.07 -14.67 8.34
CA GLU A 121 10.95 -13.77 8.62
C GLU A 121 10.95 -13.23 10.07
N GLY A 122 10.24 -12.12 10.30
CA GLY A 122 10.08 -11.53 11.64
C GLY A 122 9.18 -12.36 12.58
N PRO A 123 9.20 -12.07 13.90
CA PRO A 123 8.36 -12.76 14.88
C PRO A 123 6.86 -12.66 14.57
N GLU A 124 6.41 -11.65 13.81
CA GLU A 124 5.04 -11.52 13.33
C GLU A 124 4.58 -12.60 12.32
N LYS A 125 5.50 -13.47 11.87
CA LYS A 125 5.25 -14.63 10.99
C LYS A 125 5.90 -15.92 11.51
N GLU A 126 6.15 -16.00 12.81
CA GLU A 126 6.58 -17.24 13.48
C GLU A 126 5.49 -18.32 13.28
N LEU A 127 5.87 -19.50 12.78
CA LEU A 127 4.97 -20.63 12.51
C LEU A 127 5.17 -21.73 13.56
N GLU A 128 4.07 -22.42 13.92
CA GLU A 128 4.14 -23.57 14.81
C GLU A 128 4.18 -24.89 14.04
N GLN A 129 5.13 -25.76 14.38
CA GLN A 129 5.37 -27.04 13.74
C GLN A 129 5.53 -28.13 14.80
N ALA A 130 4.80 -29.25 14.68
CA ALA A 130 4.96 -30.42 15.56
C ALA A 130 6.35 -31.03 15.37
N VAL A 131 7.04 -31.38 16.47
CA VAL A 131 8.45 -31.81 16.42
C VAL A 131 8.67 -33.08 15.59
N GLN A 132 7.78 -34.07 15.69
CA GLN A 132 7.85 -35.31 14.91
C GLN A 132 7.57 -35.14 13.42
N MET A 133 7.15 -33.94 13.00
CA MET A 133 6.88 -33.56 11.61
C MET A 133 7.88 -32.52 11.08
N ALA A 134 8.92 -32.21 11.86
CA ALA A 134 10.06 -31.40 11.45
C ALA A 134 11.20 -32.32 10.99
N VAL A 135 12.01 -31.86 10.03
CA VAL A 135 13.16 -32.60 9.49
C VAL A 135 14.41 -31.76 9.72
N SER A 136 15.46 -32.33 10.33
CA SER A 136 16.68 -31.58 10.67
C SER A 136 17.51 -31.22 9.44
N GLU A 137 17.69 -32.17 8.52
CA GLU A 137 18.60 -32.05 7.37
C GLU A 137 17.99 -32.66 6.11
N VAL A 138 18.45 -32.22 4.93
CA VAL A 138 18.03 -32.74 3.62
C VAL A 138 19.26 -32.98 2.74
N ASN A 139 19.28 -34.09 1.99
CA ASN A 139 20.41 -34.44 1.11
C ASN A 139 20.63 -33.49 -0.07
N SER A 140 19.63 -32.65 -0.40
CA SER A 140 19.67 -31.68 -1.49
C SER A 140 19.06 -30.36 -1.01
N GLU A 141 19.92 -29.42 -0.62
CA GLU A 141 19.50 -28.04 -0.31
C GLU A 141 19.14 -27.28 -1.60
N ASP A 142 18.40 -26.16 -1.45
CA ASP A 142 18.04 -25.29 -2.57
C ASP A 142 19.21 -24.37 -2.94
N PRO A 143 19.79 -24.46 -4.16
CA PRO A 143 20.95 -23.65 -4.56
C PRO A 143 20.72 -22.13 -4.50
N ARG A 144 19.46 -21.68 -4.46
CA ARG A 144 19.08 -20.27 -4.33
C ARG A 144 19.31 -19.69 -2.93
N TYR A 145 19.50 -20.56 -1.94
CA TYR A 145 19.62 -20.19 -0.52
C TYR A 145 20.97 -20.60 0.10
N ILE A 146 21.92 -21.08 -0.70
CA ILE A 146 23.29 -21.34 -0.23
C ILE A 146 23.95 -20.00 0.11
N GLU A 147 24.44 -19.89 1.35
CA GLU A 147 25.18 -18.71 1.83
C GLU A 147 26.52 -18.57 1.10
N LYS A 148 27.02 -17.33 1.00
CA LYS A 148 28.28 -17.03 0.31
C LYS A 148 29.06 -16.00 1.11
N GLU A 149 30.35 -16.25 1.29
CA GLU A 149 31.26 -15.27 1.89
C GLU A 149 31.40 -14.01 1.02
N ALA A 150 32.06 -12.99 1.55
CA ALA A 150 32.28 -11.74 0.83
C ALA A 150 33.31 -11.97 -0.30
N PRO A 151 32.94 -11.82 -1.59
CA PRO A 151 33.91 -11.95 -2.68
C PRO A 151 34.98 -10.85 -2.60
N PRO A 152 36.17 -11.07 -3.18
CA PRO A 152 37.17 -10.01 -3.38
C PRO A 152 36.56 -8.83 -4.15
N LEU A 153 37.03 -7.60 -3.88
CA LEU A 153 36.52 -6.43 -4.59
C LEU A 153 36.73 -6.52 -6.11
N SER A 154 37.81 -7.14 -6.57
CA SER A 154 38.12 -7.33 -7.99
C SER A 154 37.12 -8.24 -8.72
N GLU A 155 36.52 -9.20 -8.03
CA GLU A 155 35.47 -10.08 -8.56
C GLU A 155 34.08 -9.42 -8.47
N GLU A 156 33.79 -8.73 -7.36
CA GLU A 156 32.52 -8.00 -7.20
C GLU A 156 32.41 -6.79 -8.14
N PHE A 157 33.52 -6.07 -8.31
CA PHE A 157 33.66 -4.83 -9.06
C PHE A 157 34.89 -4.89 -9.99
N PRO A 158 34.82 -5.68 -11.07
CA PRO A 158 35.87 -5.68 -12.09
C PRO A 158 35.95 -4.31 -12.78
N GLU A 159 37.11 -4.02 -13.36
CA GLU A 159 37.34 -2.79 -14.10
C GLU A 159 36.36 -2.64 -15.28
N GLY A 160 35.96 -1.40 -15.56
CA GLY A 160 34.93 -1.09 -16.55
C GLY A 160 33.49 -1.37 -16.10
N SER A 161 33.26 -1.98 -14.93
CA SER A 161 31.90 -2.26 -14.44
C SER A 161 31.11 -0.98 -14.11
N LYS A 162 29.79 -1.02 -14.36
CA LYS A 162 28.86 0.10 -14.16
C LYS A 162 28.26 0.04 -12.74
N VAL A 163 28.35 1.14 -12.01
CA VAL A 163 27.82 1.29 -10.65
C VAL A 163 27.18 2.67 -10.47
N PHE A 164 26.40 2.88 -9.41
CA PHE A 164 26.02 4.20 -8.94
C PHE A 164 26.90 4.60 -7.75
N PHE A 165 27.28 5.86 -7.68
CA PHE A 165 28.04 6.40 -6.55
C PHE A 165 27.10 6.89 -5.44
N LEU A 166 27.44 6.60 -4.18
CA LEU A 166 26.63 6.94 -3.00
C LEU A 166 27.30 7.97 -2.07
N GLY A 167 28.42 8.57 -2.49
CA GLY A 167 29.08 9.65 -1.75
C GLY A 167 28.37 11.00 -1.90
N GLU A 168 28.49 11.84 -0.87
CA GLU A 168 27.74 13.09 -0.67
C GLU A 168 27.68 14.03 -1.89
N HIS A 169 28.81 14.26 -2.56
CA HIS A 169 28.91 15.27 -3.63
C HIS A 169 28.35 14.83 -4.99
N ALA A 170 28.02 13.54 -5.17
CA ALA A 170 27.53 12.99 -6.44
C ALA A 170 26.61 11.77 -6.22
N TYR A 171 25.77 11.83 -5.18
CA TYR A 171 24.86 10.74 -4.80
C TYR A 171 23.88 10.37 -5.94
N GLY A 172 23.84 9.09 -6.30
CA GLY A 172 23.00 8.54 -7.36
C GLY A 172 23.48 8.81 -8.78
N VAL A 173 24.70 9.35 -8.96
CA VAL A 173 25.33 9.51 -10.27
C VAL A 173 25.82 8.15 -10.78
N ALA A 174 25.60 7.89 -12.08
CA ALA A 174 26.13 6.73 -12.77
C ALA A 174 27.66 6.86 -12.95
N ALA A 175 28.37 5.78 -12.65
CA ALA A 175 29.82 5.73 -12.54
C ALA A 175 30.38 4.45 -13.17
N GLN A 176 31.67 4.48 -13.50
CA GLN A 176 32.40 3.32 -13.99
C GLN A 176 33.62 3.04 -13.11
N VAL A 177 33.82 1.78 -12.72
CA VAL A 177 35.01 1.35 -11.97
C VAL A 177 36.23 1.46 -12.88
N SER A 178 37.28 2.15 -12.42
CA SER A 178 38.51 2.38 -13.18
C SER A 178 39.71 1.59 -12.70
N ALA A 179 39.76 1.27 -11.41
CA ALA A 179 40.76 0.40 -10.80
C ALA A 179 40.24 -0.12 -9.45
N THR A 180 40.65 -1.33 -9.08
CA THR A 180 40.22 -1.99 -7.85
C THR A 180 41.42 -2.48 -7.05
N ALA A 181 41.53 -2.03 -5.80
CA ALA A 181 42.49 -2.52 -4.81
C ALA A 181 41.79 -3.49 -3.82
N GLU A 182 42.55 -4.04 -2.88
CA GLU A 182 42.07 -5.04 -1.91
C GLU A 182 40.84 -4.57 -1.11
N ASP A 183 40.92 -3.37 -0.51
CA ASP A 183 39.87 -2.77 0.34
C ASP A 183 39.16 -1.57 -0.29
N THR A 184 39.65 -1.03 -1.41
CA THR A 184 39.13 0.23 -1.99
C THR A 184 39.02 0.24 -3.51
N LEU A 185 38.09 1.05 -4.00
CA LEU A 185 37.76 1.24 -5.41
C LEU A 185 38.17 2.64 -5.88
N SER A 186 38.49 2.74 -7.17
CA SER A 186 38.55 4.01 -7.90
C SER A 186 37.48 4.02 -8.97
N VAL A 187 36.71 5.12 -9.09
CA VAL A 187 35.64 5.25 -10.07
C VAL A 187 35.73 6.56 -10.85
N VAL A 188 35.28 6.53 -12.10
CA VAL A 188 35.03 7.71 -12.92
C VAL A 188 33.55 8.07 -12.81
N LEU A 189 33.28 9.30 -12.39
CA LEU A 189 31.97 9.93 -12.36
C LEU A 189 31.80 10.83 -13.59
N ALA A 190 30.59 10.89 -14.15
CA ALA A 190 30.19 11.91 -15.11
C ALA A 190 28.89 12.55 -14.62
N PHE A 191 28.92 13.83 -14.23
CA PHE A 191 27.78 14.52 -13.61
C PHE A 191 27.64 15.96 -14.07
N PHE A 192 26.41 16.47 -14.07
CA PHE A 192 26.13 17.89 -14.25
C PHE A 192 26.01 18.55 -12.86
N PRO A 193 26.85 19.55 -12.51
CA PRO A 193 26.80 20.20 -11.19
C PRO A 193 25.46 20.87 -10.85
N SER A 194 24.65 21.19 -11.86
CA SER A 194 23.31 21.76 -11.72
C SER A 194 22.28 20.78 -11.13
N GLU A 195 22.47 19.47 -11.28
CA GLU A 195 21.43 18.46 -11.01
C GLU A 195 20.86 18.49 -9.59
N LYS A 196 21.67 18.84 -8.58
CA LYS A 196 21.15 18.99 -7.21
C LYS A 196 20.07 20.08 -7.15
N THR A 197 20.34 21.24 -7.76
CA THR A 197 19.39 22.36 -7.84
C THR A 197 18.23 22.10 -8.79
N GLU A 198 18.39 21.21 -9.78
CA GLU A 198 17.30 20.76 -10.65
C GLU A 198 16.33 19.85 -9.89
N ASN A 199 16.84 18.91 -9.10
CA ASN A 199 16.03 18.00 -8.28
C ASN A 199 15.15 18.77 -7.28
N ASP A 200 15.68 19.85 -6.70
CA ASP A 200 14.93 20.73 -5.80
C ASP A 200 13.79 21.49 -6.52
N LYS A 201 13.94 21.87 -7.80
CA LYS A 201 12.87 22.51 -8.60
C LYS A 201 11.65 21.60 -8.77
N PHE A 202 11.85 20.31 -9.04
CA PHE A 202 10.75 19.35 -9.14
C PHE A 202 9.95 19.24 -7.83
N LYS A 203 10.66 19.19 -6.69
CA LYS A 203 10.00 19.20 -5.37
C LYS A 203 9.27 20.52 -5.11
N ALA A 204 9.83 21.65 -5.56
CA ALA A 204 9.20 22.96 -5.44
C ALA A 204 7.89 23.08 -6.25
N VAL A 205 7.79 22.49 -7.45
CA VAL A 205 6.52 22.42 -8.20
C VAL A 205 5.44 21.69 -7.38
N VAL A 206 5.78 20.58 -6.73
CA VAL A 206 4.84 19.80 -5.90
C VAL A 206 4.56 20.45 -4.54
N ALA A 207 5.45 21.28 -4.01
CA ALA A 207 5.21 22.10 -2.82
C ALA A 207 4.29 23.29 -3.11
N ASN A 208 4.49 23.96 -4.25
CA ASN A 208 3.77 25.16 -4.69
C ASN A 208 2.42 24.84 -5.37
N ARG A 209 2.07 23.56 -5.57
CA ARG A 209 0.74 23.16 -6.07
C ARG A 209 -0.36 23.76 -5.19
N PHE A 210 -1.47 24.18 -5.80
CA PHE A 210 -2.62 24.70 -5.06
C PHE A 210 -3.10 23.65 -4.04
N GLN A 211 -2.89 23.92 -2.76
CA GLN A 211 -3.38 23.09 -1.68
C GLN A 211 -4.89 23.33 -1.53
N ASN A 212 -5.68 22.58 -2.29
CA ASN A 212 -7.14 22.55 -2.18
C ASN A 212 -7.52 22.41 -0.70
N LYS A 213 -8.31 23.35 -0.16
CA LYS A 213 -8.84 23.23 1.20
C LYS A 213 -9.95 22.18 1.16
N TYR A 214 -9.92 21.26 2.10
CA TYR A 214 -10.91 20.21 2.26
C TYR A 214 -11.77 20.50 3.48
N PHE A 215 -13.07 20.24 3.34
CA PHE A 215 -14.07 20.46 4.39
C PHE A 215 -14.82 19.16 4.67
N PRO A 216 -15.01 18.77 5.94
CA PRO A 216 -15.79 17.59 6.31
C PRO A 216 -17.22 17.61 5.81
N SER A 217 -17.77 16.44 5.47
CA SER A 217 -19.07 16.30 4.81
C SER A 217 -20.24 16.95 5.57
N PHE A 218 -20.21 17.02 6.90
CA PHE A 218 -21.25 17.72 7.66
C PHE A 218 -21.23 19.24 7.39
N ARG A 219 -20.05 19.86 7.45
CA ARG A 219 -19.84 21.28 7.15
C ARG A 219 -20.14 21.62 5.69
N VAL A 220 -19.84 20.71 4.76
CA VAL A 220 -20.21 20.86 3.35
C VAL A 220 -21.72 20.81 3.15
N ALA A 221 -22.43 19.95 3.89
CA ALA A 221 -23.89 19.87 3.86
C ALA A 221 -24.53 21.15 4.41
N GLU A 222 -24.00 21.70 5.50
CA GLU A 222 -24.39 23.00 6.07
C GLU A 222 -24.15 24.15 5.08
N MET A 223 -22.93 24.28 4.54
CA MET A 223 -22.55 25.33 3.57
C MET A 223 -23.41 25.34 2.30
N LEU A 224 -23.88 24.17 1.86
CA LEU A 224 -24.72 24.02 0.67
C LEU A 224 -26.22 24.01 1.00
N GLY A 225 -26.61 24.04 2.28
CA GLY A 225 -28.01 23.93 2.72
C GLY A 225 -28.70 22.67 2.18
N ILE A 226 -28.09 21.50 2.37
CA ILE A 226 -28.63 20.18 1.99
C ILE A 226 -28.42 19.19 3.14
N SER A 227 -29.16 18.08 3.17
CA SER A 227 -28.91 17.08 4.19
C SER A 227 -27.59 16.32 3.95
N SER A 228 -27.01 15.78 5.02
CA SER A 228 -25.86 14.86 4.91
C SER A 228 -26.18 13.60 4.10
N ARG A 229 -27.46 13.20 3.99
CA ARG A 229 -27.90 12.08 3.16
C ARG A 229 -27.87 12.46 1.68
N ALA A 230 -28.44 13.62 1.32
CA ALA A 230 -28.44 14.15 -0.03
C ALA A 230 -27.00 14.33 -0.55
N LEU A 231 -26.14 14.98 0.23
CA LEU A 231 -24.71 15.08 -0.07
C LEU A 231 -24.08 13.70 -0.30
N SER A 232 -24.40 12.71 0.54
CA SER A 232 -23.81 11.37 0.43
C SER A 232 -24.25 10.59 -0.81
N LYS A 233 -25.54 10.67 -1.20
CA LYS A 233 -26.06 10.04 -2.43
C LYS A 233 -25.55 10.79 -3.68
N ILE A 234 -25.58 12.12 -3.73
CA ILE A 234 -25.17 12.88 -4.95
C ILE A 234 -23.68 12.83 -5.23
N THR A 235 -22.82 12.74 -4.19
CA THR A 235 -21.36 12.61 -4.36
C THR A 235 -20.90 11.18 -4.63
N SER A 236 -21.79 10.19 -4.56
CA SER A 236 -21.52 8.81 -4.99
C SER A 236 -22.23 8.52 -6.31
N SER A 237 -22.44 7.25 -6.66
CA SER A 237 -23.23 6.89 -7.84
C SER A 237 -24.71 6.89 -7.51
N PHE A 238 -25.47 7.72 -8.21
CA PHE A 238 -26.92 7.88 -8.06
C PHE A 238 -27.59 7.39 -9.36
N MET A 239 -28.06 6.15 -9.35
CA MET A 239 -28.62 5.48 -10.52
C MET A 239 -30.14 5.66 -10.59
N VAL A 240 -30.63 6.18 -11.72
CA VAL A 240 -32.05 6.37 -12.02
C VAL A 240 -32.47 5.43 -13.17
N LEU A 241 -33.69 4.89 -13.09
CA LEU A 241 -34.31 4.03 -14.09
C LEU A 241 -35.18 4.84 -15.06
N THR A 242 -34.86 4.75 -16.34
CA THR A 242 -35.67 5.25 -17.47
C THR A 242 -36.88 4.33 -17.70
N ALA A 243 -37.96 4.82 -18.33
CA ALA A 243 -39.11 3.97 -18.70
C ALA A 243 -38.69 2.77 -19.57
N ASP A 244 -37.70 2.96 -20.45
CA ASP A 244 -37.03 1.93 -21.26
C ASP A 244 -36.31 0.82 -20.45
N GLY A 245 -36.34 0.86 -19.10
CA GLY A 245 -35.54 0.01 -18.21
C GLY A 245 -34.03 0.36 -18.18
N SER A 246 -33.62 1.34 -18.97
CA SER A 246 -32.27 1.88 -19.05
C SER A 246 -31.83 2.50 -17.71
N LYS A 247 -30.54 2.36 -17.37
CA LYS A 247 -29.96 2.87 -16.11
C LYS A 247 -29.01 4.02 -16.40
N SER A 248 -29.31 5.22 -15.90
CA SER A 248 -28.43 6.39 -16.01
C SER A 248 -27.92 6.85 -14.64
N ASN A 249 -26.61 7.09 -14.54
CA ASN A 249 -26.00 7.71 -13.38
C ASN A 249 -26.21 9.24 -13.46
N LEU A 250 -26.88 9.81 -12.47
CA LEU A 250 -26.97 11.25 -12.22
C LEU A 250 -26.13 11.66 -11.00
N GLY A 251 -25.31 10.76 -10.45
CA GLY A 251 -24.39 11.06 -9.36
C GLY A 251 -23.07 11.64 -9.85
N LEU A 252 -22.49 12.57 -9.08
CA LEU A 252 -21.18 13.17 -9.35
C LEU A 252 -20.01 12.18 -9.20
N SER A 253 -20.24 10.98 -8.63
CA SER A 253 -19.26 9.90 -8.55
C SER A 253 -17.90 10.27 -7.93
N LEU A 254 -17.87 11.28 -7.06
CA LEU A 254 -16.66 11.74 -6.37
C LEU A 254 -16.16 10.76 -5.30
N LYS A 255 -17.01 9.86 -4.78
CA LYS A 255 -16.64 8.87 -3.76
C LYS A 255 -17.27 7.49 -3.98
N PHE A 256 -16.53 6.44 -3.65
CA PHE A 256 -16.98 5.05 -3.75
C PHE A 256 -16.61 4.25 -2.49
N GLU A 257 -17.36 4.46 -1.40
CA GLU A 257 -17.14 3.78 -0.10
C GLU A 257 -16.95 2.26 -0.25
N GLY A 258 -17.90 1.57 -0.88
CA GLY A 258 -17.87 0.11 -1.07
C GLY A 258 -16.83 -0.42 -2.07
N LYS A 259 -16.12 0.45 -2.80
CA LYS A 259 -14.97 0.08 -3.65
C LYS A 259 -13.63 0.59 -3.07
N GLY A 260 -13.66 1.40 -2.01
CA GLY A 260 -12.49 2.08 -1.48
C GLY A 260 -11.86 3.10 -2.42
N LEU A 261 -12.63 3.80 -3.28
CA LEU A 261 -12.10 4.78 -4.24
C LEU A 261 -12.55 6.23 -3.93
N LYS A 262 -11.68 7.19 -4.26
CA LYS A 262 -11.84 8.65 -4.20
C LYS A 262 -11.55 9.27 -5.59
N VAL A 263 -11.88 10.54 -5.79
CA VAL A 263 -11.47 11.30 -6.98
C VAL A 263 -10.46 12.36 -6.56
N ILE A 264 -9.27 12.34 -7.16
CA ILE A 264 -8.18 13.30 -6.86
C ILE A 264 -8.70 14.73 -7.04
N GLU A 265 -8.19 15.67 -6.24
CA GLU A 265 -8.65 17.06 -6.10
C GLU A 265 -10.08 17.25 -5.57
N TYR A 266 -11.04 16.37 -5.85
CA TYR A 266 -12.45 16.56 -5.48
C TYR A 266 -12.80 15.97 -4.11
N SER A 267 -12.31 14.78 -3.76
CA SER A 267 -12.63 14.12 -2.50
C SER A 267 -11.42 13.47 -1.83
N ARG A 268 -11.48 13.41 -0.50
CA ARG A 268 -10.64 12.55 0.32
C ARG A 268 -11.47 12.00 1.49
N LYS A 269 -10.88 11.11 2.28
CA LYS A 269 -11.49 10.56 3.48
C LYS A 269 -10.48 10.64 4.61
N ASP A 270 -10.86 11.27 5.72
CA ASP A 270 -10.05 11.35 6.93
C ASP A 270 -10.76 10.67 8.09
N GLY A 271 -10.05 9.76 8.76
CA GLY A 271 -10.59 8.79 9.71
C GLY A 271 -11.96 8.22 9.28
N ARG A 272 -13.01 8.75 9.91
CA ARG A 272 -14.41 8.35 9.75
C ARG A 272 -15.16 9.10 8.64
N PHE A 273 -14.72 10.30 8.27
CA PHE A 273 -15.51 11.25 7.48
C PHE A 273 -14.98 11.40 6.06
N TRP A 274 -15.89 11.67 5.13
CA TRP A 274 -15.54 12.13 3.79
C TRP A 274 -15.34 13.64 3.83
N GLU A 275 -14.35 14.13 3.10
CA GLU A 275 -14.08 15.56 2.95
C GLU A 275 -14.04 15.93 1.46
N PHE A 276 -14.54 17.12 1.15
CA PHE A 276 -14.65 17.63 -0.22
C PHE A 276 -13.89 18.95 -0.35
N SER A 277 -13.32 19.20 -1.51
CA SER A 277 -12.58 20.44 -1.79
C SER A 277 -13.47 21.61 -2.20
N ASP A 278 -12.93 22.82 -2.20
CA ASP A 278 -13.57 24.00 -2.82
C ASP A 278 -14.08 23.70 -4.24
N LYS A 279 -13.29 23.01 -5.09
CA LYS A 279 -13.68 22.57 -6.45
C LYS A 279 -14.94 21.68 -6.43
N ALA A 280 -15.03 20.75 -5.49
CA ALA A 280 -16.18 19.87 -5.33
C ALA A 280 -17.41 20.62 -4.77
N ILE A 281 -17.22 21.54 -3.82
CA ILE A 281 -18.29 22.36 -3.25
C ILE A 281 -18.92 23.23 -4.34
N GLN A 282 -18.11 23.88 -5.19
CA GLN A 282 -18.57 24.65 -6.35
C GLN A 282 -19.36 23.77 -7.34
N LEU A 283 -18.87 22.58 -7.68
CA LEU A 283 -19.57 21.65 -8.58
C LEU A 283 -20.93 21.18 -8.02
N ILE A 284 -21.03 20.94 -6.71
CA ILE A 284 -22.31 20.57 -6.07
C ILE A 284 -23.26 21.77 -6.00
N HIS A 285 -22.74 22.98 -5.75
CA HIS A 285 -23.51 24.22 -5.78
C HIS A 285 -24.13 24.47 -7.16
N ASP A 286 -23.31 24.44 -8.22
CA ASP A 286 -23.75 24.56 -9.61
C ASP A 286 -24.84 23.53 -9.97
N TYR A 287 -24.67 22.29 -9.51
CA TYR A 287 -25.67 21.24 -9.75
C TYR A 287 -26.97 21.55 -9.01
N LYS A 288 -26.89 21.94 -7.73
CA LYS A 288 -28.07 22.32 -6.93
C LYS A 288 -28.82 23.52 -7.52
N SER A 289 -28.10 24.51 -8.08
CA SER A 289 -28.72 25.69 -8.70
C SER A 289 -29.34 25.39 -10.07
N THR A 290 -28.78 24.44 -10.83
CA THR A 290 -29.28 24.09 -12.17
C THR A 290 -30.46 23.10 -12.11
N TYR A 291 -30.41 22.13 -11.20
CA TYR A 291 -31.35 21.00 -11.12
C TYR A 291 -31.82 20.73 -9.67
N PRO A 292 -32.44 21.72 -8.99
CA PRO A 292 -32.86 21.61 -7.59
C PRO A 292 -33.86 20.46 -7.33
N GLU A 293 -34.66 20.09 -8.32
CA GLU A 293 -35.62 18.99 -8.27
C GLU A 293 -34.95 17.63 -8.02
N VAL A 294 -33.76 17.39 -8.57
CA VAL A 294 -32.96 16.19 -8.27
C VAL A 294 -32.66 16.13 -6.77
N PHE A 295 -32.26 17.25 -6.17
CA PHE A 295 -31.89 17.33 -4.75
C PHE A 295 -33.09 17.14 -3.82
N ARG A 296 -34.30 17.63 -4.18
CA ARG A 296 -35.54 17.40 -3.41
C ARG A 296 -35.84 15.92 -3.16
N VAL A 297 -35.41 15.04 -4.06
CA VAL A 297 -35.74 13.60 -4.01
C VAL A 297 -34.70 12.77 -3.24
N LEU A 298 -33.45 13.25 -3.11
CA LEU A 298 -32.38 12.52 -2.42
C LEU A 298 -32.61 12.31 -0.91
N ASP A 299 -33.44 13.15 -0.29
CA ASP A 299 -33.79 13.05 1.12
C ASP A 299 -34.85 11.98 1.42
N ARG A 300 -35.61 11.53 0.41
CA ARG A 300 -36.73 10.58 0.58
C ARG A 300 -36.28 9.21 1.08
N GLY A 301 -37.04 8.59 1.99
CA GLY A 301 -36.79 7.25 2.52
C GLY A 301 -36.82 6.15 1.44
N GLY A 302 -35.79 5.30 1.40
CA GLY A 302 -35.70 4.18 0.46
C GLY A 302 -34.28 3.84 0.02
N ASP A 303 -34.09 2.59 -0.42
CA ASP A 303 -32.89 2.12 -1.12
C ASP A 303 -33.20 1.41 -2.46
N ALA A 304 -34.47 1.44 -2.88
CA ALA A 304 -34.87 1.09 -4.24
C ALA A 304 -34.31 2.10 -5.25
N MET A 305 -34.05 1.66 -6.49
CA MET A 305 -33.70 2.55 -7.59
C MET A 305 -34.92 3.39 -7.98
N LEU A 306 -34.77 4.72 -7.91
CA LEU A 306 -35.80 5.67 -8.34
C LEU A 306 -35.99 5.61 -9.86
N ARG A 307 -37.23 5.74 -10.31
CA ARG A 307 -37.57 5.94 -11.73
C ARG A 307 -37.46 7.43 -12.10
N ALA A 308 -37.34 7.72 -13.39
CA ALA A 308 -37.33 9.09 -13.88
C ALA A 308 -38.57 9.89 -13.43
N THR A 309 -39.74 9.25 -13.43
CA THR A 309 -41.02 9.78 -12.89
C THR A 309 -40.94 10.20 -11.42
N ASP A 310 -40.13 9.52 -10.62
CA ASP A 310 -40.05 9.73 -9.17
C ASP A 310 -39.12 10.92 -8.84
N VAL A 311 -38.21 11.23 -9.77
CA VAL A 311 -37.24 12.34 -9.72
C VAL A 311 -37.81 13.60 -10.35
N PHE A 312 -38.53 13.48 -11.48
CA PHE A 312 -39.13 14.59 -12.23
C PHE A 312 -40.66 14.43 -12.35
N PRO A 313 -41.43 14.52 -11.25
CA PRO A 313 -42.87 14.29 -11.25
C PRO A 313 -43.69 15.44 -11.87
N GLU A 314 -43.09 16.63 -12.00
CA GLU A 314 -43.70 17.84 -12.57
C GLU A 314 -43.45 17.97 -14.08
N GLU A 315 -42.67 17.06 -14.68
CA GLU A 315 -42.17 17.13 -16.06
C GLU A 315 -42.96 16.22 -17.01
N SER A 316 -43.28 16.70 -18.21
CA SER A 316 -44.03 15.95 -19.22
C SER A 316 -43.21 14.84 -19.88
N HIS A 317 -41.88 14.99 -19.93
CA HIS A 317 -40.96 14.00 -20.47
C HIS A 317 -39.78 13.71 -19.51
N PRO A 318 -40.00 13.00 -18.38
CA PRO A 318 -38.97 12.77 -17.36
C PRO A 318 -37.68 12.15 -17.91
N ASP A 319 -37.79 11.25 -18.89
CA ASP A 319 -36.64 10.60 -19.53
C ASP A 319 -35.84 11.49 -20.47
N ALA A 320 -36.44 12.59 -20.97
CA ALA A 320 -35.70 13.63 -21.67
C ALA A 320 -34.88 14.46 -20.66
N LYS A 321 -35.46 14.79 -19.50
CA LYS A 321 -34.77 15.53 -18.44
C LYS A 321 -33.60 14.74 -17.83
N VAL A 322 -33.75 13.42 -17.64
CA VAL A 322 -32.63 12.52 -17.27
C VAL A 322 -31.48 12.58 -18.30
N LYS A 323 -31.79 12.67 -19.60
CA LYS A 323 -30.78 12.79 -20.68
C LYS A 323 -30.13 14.18 -20.70
N GLU A 324 -30.89 15.25 -20.41
CA GLU A 324 -30.38 16.62 -20.29
C GLU A 324 -29.39 16.75 -19.12
N VAL A 325 -29.77 16.35 -17.90
CA VAL A 325 -28.91 16.39 -16.71
C VAL A 325 -27.63 15.58 -16.93
N LYS A 326 -27.74 14.41 -17.58
CA LYS A 326 -26.58 13.59 -17.97
C LYS A 326 -25.67 14.31 -18.98
N SER A 327 -26.22 15.11 -19.89
CA SER A 327 -25.45 15.94 -20.83
C SER A 327 -24.70 17.07 -20.11
N TRP A 328 -25.36 17.74 -19.16
CA TRP A 328 -24.76 18.77 -18.30
C TRP A 328 -23.64 18.21 -17.41
N LEU A 329 -23.83 17.00 -16.84
CA LEU A 329 -22.77 16.31 -16.08
C LEU A 329 -21.55 16.00 -16.97
N ASN A 330 -21.78 15.63 -18.24
CA ASN A 330 -20.68 15.44 -19.19
C ASN A 330 -19.97 16.78 -19.52
N SER A 331 -20.71 17.88 -19.74
CA SER A 331 -20.09 19.19 -20.07
C SER A 331 -19.36 19.82 -18.87
N LYS A 332 -19.70 19.43 -17.63
CA LYS A 332 -18.96 19.72 -16.40
C LYS A 332 -17.77 18.76 -16.14
N GLY A 333 -17.44 17.87 -17.08
CA GLY A 333 -16.28 16.98 -17.00
C GLY A 333 -16.41 15.79 -16.02
N VAL A 334 -17.61 15.51 -15.51
CA VAL A 334 -17.83 14.48 -14.46
C VAL A 334 -17.48 13.06 -14.94
N ARG A 335 -17.49 12.84 -16.26
CA ARG A 335 -17.08 11.58 -16.89
C ARG A 335 -15.55 11.38 -16.88
N ASP A 336 -14.78 12.45 -16.82
CA ASP A 336 -13.32 12.44 -17.00
C ASP A 336 -12.57 12.32 -15.65
N PHE A 337 -13.33 12.20 -14.55
CA PHE A 337 -12.83 11.97 -13.21
C PHE A 337 -12.29 10.53 -13.04
N GLU A 338 -10.97 10.40 -12.91
CA GLU A 338 -10.31 9.13 -12.61
C GLU A 338 -10.54 8.71 -11.14
N PRO A 339 -11.17 7.54 -10.86
CA PRO A 339 -11.43 7.09 -9.51
C PRO A 339 -10.25 6.25 -8.96
N VAL A 340 -9.49 6.85 -8.06
CA VAL A 340 -8.23 6.31 -7.51
C VAL A 340 -8.45 5.70 -6.13
N SER A 341 -7.65 4.69 -5.76
CA SER A 341 -7.70 4.06 -4.44
C SER A 341 -7.56 5.06 -3.29
N LEU A 342 -8.40 4.93 -2.25
CA LEU A 342 -8.27 5.65 -0.99
C LEU A 342 -6.86 5.51 -0.38
N PHE A 343 -6.29 4.31 -0.52
CA PHE A 343 -5.01 3.87 0.05
C PHE A 343 -3.80 4.16 -0.87
N CYS A 344 -3.94 5.12 -1.78
CA CYS A 344 -2.84 5.61 -2.63
C CYS A 344 -2.83 7.14 -2.59
N ASP A 345 -1.65 7.77 -2.52
CA ASP A 345 -1.51 9.22 -2.69
C ASP A 345 -0.95 9.52 -4.08
N GLN A 346 -1.50 10.51 -4.77
CA GLN A 346 -1.22 10.76 -6.20
C GLN A 346 -1.39 12.24 -6.57
N LEU A 347 -0.61 12.71 -7.53
CA LEU A 347 -0.66 14.07 -8.09
C LEU A 347 -1.82 14.26 -9.06
N ALA A 348 -2.29 15.50 -9.17
CA ALA A 348 -3.28 15.90 -10.17
C ALA A 348 -2.61 16.02 -11.56
N LYS A 349 -3.37 15.72 -12.62
CA LYS A 349 -2.92 15.71 -14.03
C LYS A 349 -2.22 17.01 -14.44
N ASP A 350 -2.68 18.17 -13.98
CA ASP A 350 -2.04 19.46 -14.33
C ASP A 350 -0.70 19.69 -13.61
N THR A 351 -0.51 19.14 -12.40
CA THR A 351 0.81 19.12 -11.74
C THR A 351 1.75 18.15 -12.47
N VAL A 352 1.24 17.03 -12.99
CA VAL A 352 2.05 16.09 -13.79
C VAL A 352 2.52 16.73 -15.10
N LYS A 353 1.63 17.44 -15.83
CA LYS A 353 2.02 18.23 -17.02
C LYS A 353 3.10 19.28 -16.72
N GLN A 354 3.03 19.95 -15.57
CA GLN A 354 4.05 20.92 -15.13
C GLN A 354 5.41 20.24 -14.84
N ILE A 355 5.39 19.01 -14.31
CA ILE A 355 6.59 18.19 -14.11
C ILE A 355 7.18 17.75 -15.45
N GLU A 356 6.35 17.31 -16.41
CA GLU A 356 6.80 16.95 -17.77
C GLU A 356 7.41 18.15 -18.50
N ALA A 357 6.75 19.31 -18.48
CA ALA A 357 7.27 20.53 -19.09
C ALA A 357 8.61 20.98 -18.44
N LEU A 358 8.73 20.92 -17.12
CA LEU A 358 9.99 21.22 -16.43
C LEU A 358 11.09 20.20 -16.78
N ALA A 359 10.76 18.92 -16.99
CA ALA A 359 11.73 17.92 -17.43
C ALA A 359 12.20 18.16 -18.87
N ASP A 360 11.30 18.58 -19.77
CA ASP A 360 11.63 18.94 -21.15
C ASP A 360 12.48 20.21 -21.21
N ASP A 361 12.10 21.27 -20.49
CA ASP A 361 12.88 22.50 -20.37
C ASP A 361 14.30 22.21 -19.84
N LEU A 362 14.42 21.41 -18.79
CA LEU A 362 15.72 21.04 -18.21
C LEU A 362 16.53 20.09 -19.11
N THR A 363 15.90 19.35 -20.01
CA THR A 363 16.58 18.49 -20.98
C THR A 363 17.05 19.29 -22.20
N ALA A 364 16.21 20.20 -22.71
CA ALA A 364 16.55 21.09 -23.82
C ALA A 364 17.69 22.07 -23.48
N ASN A 365 17.77 22.52 -22.22
CA ASN A 365 18.84 23.41 -21.74
C ASN A 365 20.14 22.69 -21.34
N LYS A 366 20.26 21.36 -21.50
CA LYS A 366 21.49 20.62 -21.19
C LYS A 366 22.42 20.52 -22.40
N GLU A 367 23.47 21.32 -22.39
CA GLU A 367 24.53 21.24 -23.39
C GLU A 367 25.21 19.86 -23.39
N PRO A 368 25.44 19.22 -24.57
CA PRO A 368 26.13 17.94 -24.67
C PRO A 368 27.55 17.89 -24.10
N GLY A 369 28.18 19.05 -23.83
CA GLY A 369 29.50 19.16 -23.20
C GLY A 369 29.47 19.55 -21.71
N GLY A 370 28.29 19.82 -21.12
CA GLY A 370 28.16 20.40 -19.77
C GLY A 370 28.48 19.47 -18.60
N PHE A 371 28.76 18.18 -18.85
CA PHE A 371 29.05 17.20 -17.81
C PHE A 371 30.52 17.27 -17.37
N LYS A 372 30.75 17.29 -16.06
CA LYS A 372 32.11 17.19 -15.49
C LYS A 372 32.47 15.73 -15.27
N LYS A 373 33.62 15.32 -15.80
CA LYS A 373 34.26 14.05 -15.43
C LYS A 373 35.09 14.25 -14.16
N ALA A 374 34.97 13.35 -13.19
CA ALA A 374 35.80 13.33 -11.99
C ALA A 374 36.25 11.90 -11.68
N ILE A 375 37.51 11.72 -11.28
CA ILE A 375 38.02 10.44 -10.80
C ILE A 375 38.12 10.53 -9.28
N VAL A 376 37.41 9.65 -8.58
CA VAL A 376 37.45 9.54 -7.12
C VAL A 376 38.12 8.21 -6.76
N LYS A 377 39.11 8.25 -5.86
CA LYS A 377 39.94 7.10 -5.46
C LYS A 377 39.78 6.79 -3.98
N GLY A 378 40.10 5.56 -3.56
CA GLY A 378 40.08 5.16 -2.15
C GLY A 378 38.69 4.93 -1.56
N ILE A 379 37.70 4.65 -2.42
CA ILE A 379 36.29 4.54 -2.05
C ILE A 379 36.02 3.15 -1.43
N PRO A 380 35.37 3.03 -0.26
CA PRO A 380 35.04 1.74 0.32
C PRO A 380 33.83 1.07 -0.37
N ARG A 381 33.70 -0.26 -0.21
CA ARG A 381 32.64 -1.11 -0.84
C ARG A 381 31.22 -0.52 -0.70
N GLN A 382 30.92 0.13 0.42
CA GLN A 382 29.59 0.65 0.73
C GLN A 382 29.25 1.96 0.01
N ALA A 383 30.23 2.71 -0.50
CA ALA A 383 30.02 3.97 -1.21
C ALA A 383 29.75 3.81 -2.72
N VAL A 384 29.66 2.57 -3.21
CA VAL A 384 29.17 2.22 -4.56
C VAL A 384 27.95 1.30 -4.49
N LEU A 385 27.17 1.26 -5.57
CA LEU A 385 25.99 0.42 -5.72
C LEU A 385 25.96 -0.21 -7.12
N LYS A 386 26.15 -1.53 -7.20
CA LYS A 386 25.94 -2.29 -8.44
C LYS A 386 24.42 -2.38 -8.72
N PRO A 387 23.96 -2.24 -9.97
CA PRO A 387 22.53 -2.38 -10.33
C PRO A 387 21.85 -3.61 -9.73
N SER A 388 22.47 -4.79 -9.87
CA SER A 388 21.98 -6.06 -9.34
C SER A 388 21.92 -6.14 -7.81
N HIS A 389 22.51 -5.20 -7.07
CA HIS A 389 22.41 -5.15 -5.61
C HIS A 389 21.16 -4.40 -5.12
N ALA A 390 20.42 -3.72 -6.02
CA ALA A 390 19.23 -2.93 -5.69
C ALA A 390 18.18 -3.72 -4.88
N VAL A 391 17.88 -4.95 -5.33
CA VAL A 391 16.92 -5.88 -4.69
C VAL A 391 17.17 -6.05 -3.19
N TYR A 392 18.44 -6.11 -2.78
CA TYR A 392 18.83 -6.33 -1.38
C TYR A 392 19.06 -5.01 -0.64
N ARG A 393 19.65 -4.01 -1.31
CA ARG A 393 20.22 -2.83 -0.65
C ARG A 393 19.31 -1.60 -0.64
N LEU A 394 18.39 -1.46 -1.60
CA LEU A 394 17.44 -0.32 -1.65
C LEU A 394 16.10 -0.63 -0.96
N GLN A 395 16.08 -1.67 -0.13
CA GLN A 395 14.93 -1.99 0.70
C GLN A 395 14.65 -0.86 1.72
N ASN A 396 13.38 -0.73 2.11
CA ASN A 396 12.91 0.23 3.12
C ASN A 396 13.18 1.72 2.83
N GLN A 397 13.56 2.09 1.60
CA GLN A 397 13.71 3.50 1.25
C GLN A 397 12.37 4.24 1.30
N HIS A 398 12.37 5.42 1.90
CA HIS A 398 11.22 6.30 1.99
C HIS A 398 11.10 7.17 0.74
N PHE A 399 9.89 7.33 0.25
CA PHE A 399 9.53 8.17 -0.89
C PHE A 399 8.34 9.07 -0.53
N ALA A 400 8.26 10.23 -1.17
CA ALA A 400 7.13 11.15 -1.14
C ALA A 400 6.75 11.61 -2.56
N LEU A 401 5.55 12.17 -2.73
CA LEU A 401 5.17 12.77 -4.02
C LEU A 401 6.08 13.97 -4.33
N GLY A 402 6.55 14.06 -5.57
CA GLY A 402 7.53 15.07 -5.99
C GLY A 402 8.97 14.76 -5.63
N ASP A 403 9.27 13.61 -5.00
CA ASP A 403 10.65 13.16 -4.88
C ASP A 403 11.21 12.73 -6.24
N ARG A 404 12.45 13.14 -6.50
CA ARG A 404 13.24 12.75 -7.65
C ARG A 404 13.81 11.36 -7.45
N VAL A 405 13.73 10.53 -8.48
CA VAL A 405 14.28 9.16 -8.47
C VAL A 405 15.14 8.88 -9.70
N THR A 406 16.07 7.94 -9.57
CA THR A 406 16.75 7.29 -10.70
C THR A 406 16.48 5.79 -10.70
N MET A 407 16.28 5.21 -11.88
CA MET A 407 16.22 3.75 -12.05
C MET A 407 17.60 3.14 -11.80
N VAL A 408 17.68 2.17 -10.88
CA VAL A 408 18.91 1.45 -10.52
C VAL A 408 18.86 -0.02 -10.96
N GLN A 409 17.68 -0.60 -11.10
CA GLN A 409 17.53 -1.96 -11.62
C GLN A 409 18.08 -2.07 -13.05
N ASP A 410 18.83 -3.13 -13.33
CA ASP A 410 19.43 -3.48 -14.63
C ASP A 410 18.49 -4.29 -15.54
N SER A 411 17.30 -4.63 -15.05
CA SER A 411 16.34 -5.56 -15.61
C SER A 411 14.93 -4.97 -15.57
N GLY A 412 14.09 -5.32 -16.54
CA GLY A 412 12.73 -4.78 -16.69
C GLY A 412 12.58 -3.84 -17.88
N GLY A 413 11.50 -3.04 -17.88
CA GLY A 413 11.12 -2.21 -19.02
C GLY A 413 11.68 -0.77 -19.02
N VAL A 414 12.16 -0.27 -17.89
CA VAL A 414 12.74 1.09 -17.76
C VAL A 414 14.26 1.00 -17.95
N PRO A 415 14.90 1.84 -18.79
CA PRO A 415 16.35 1.80 -18.95
C PRO A 415 17.11 2.23 -17.68
N LEU A 416 18.30 1.66 -17.50
CA LEU A 416 19.19 1.98 -16.38
C LEU A 416 19.56 3.47 -16.34
N SER A 417 19.61 4.06 -15.14
CA SER A 417 19.94 5.47 -14.88
C SER A 417 18.99 6.51 -15.50
N PHE A 418 17.82 6.10 -16.01
CA PHE A 418 16.72 7.04 -16.29
C PHE A 418 16.31 7.77 -15.00
N LYS A 419 16.06 9.08 -15.10
CA LYS A 419 15.62 9.93 -14.00
C LYS A 419 14.15 10.30 -14.18
N GLY A 420 13.46 10.45 -13.05
CA GLY A 420 12.01 10.69 -13.03
C GLY A 420 11.55 11.30 -11.71
N VAL A 421 10.24 11.49 -11.59
CA VAL A 421 9.58 12.06 -10.40
C VAL A 421 8.45 11.13 -9.96
N VAL A 422 8.36 10.89 -8.65
CA VAL A 422 7.26 10.12 -8.05
C VAL A 422 5.97 10.93 -8.12
N ILE A 423 5.04 10.52 -9.00
CA ILE A 423 3.72 11.16 -9.15
C ILE A 423 2.61 10.42 -8.40
N GLY A 424 2.86 9.18 -7.95
CA GLY A 424 1.90 8.39 -7.20
C GLY A 424 2.57 7.32 -6.34
N MET A 425 1.92 6.94 -5.25
CA MET A 425 2.41 5.93 -4.32
C MET A 425 1.28 4.98 -3.90
N ASN A 426 1.57 3.69 -3.99
CA ASN A 426 0.71 2.57 -3.64
C ASN A 426 1.33 1.81 -2.44
N ALA A 427 0.69 0.74 -1.96
CA ALA A 427 1.17 0.01 -0.77
C ALA A 427 2.48 -0.81 -0.98
N LYS A 428 2.92 -1.02 -2.22
CA LYS A 428 4.13 -1.80 -2.59
C LYS A 428 4.95 -1.21 -3.75
N SER A 429 4.43 -0.19 -4.41
CA SER A 429 4.95 0.37 -5.66
C SER A 429 4.66 1.85 -5.76
N MET A 430 5.31 2.52 -6.69
CA MET A 430 5.13 3.94 -6.99
C MET A 430 4.96 4.17 -8.49
N ASP A 431 4.12 5.13 -8.83
CA ASP A 431 3.93 5.62 -10.20
C ASP A 431 4.97 6.73 -10.45
N VAL A 432 5.87 6.51 -11.41
CA VAL A 432 6.94 7.44 -11.77
C VAL A 432 6.73 7.93 -13.20
N VAL A 433 6.90 9.24 -13.40
CA VAL A 433 7.04 9.84 -14.73
C VAL A 433 8.52 10.11 -14.96
N TRP A 434 9.05 9.57 -16.06
CA TRP A 434 10.45 9.68 -16.45
C TRP A 434 10.67 10.89 -17.35
N ASP A 435 11.88 11.46 -17.31
CA ASP A 435 12.25 12.61 -18.14
C ASP A 435 12.11 12.30 -19.63
N ALA A 436 12.53 11.10 -20.05
CA ALA A 436 12.57 10.68 -21.44
C ALA A 436 11.55 9.57 -21.74
N ALA A 437 11.01 9.60 -22.96
CA ALA A 437 10.14 8.55 -23.47
C ALA A 437 10.90 7.24 -23.77
N PHE A 438 10.27 6.10 -23.49
CA PHE A 438 10.84 4.76 -23.70
C PHE A 438 9.76 3.73 -24.07
N MET A 439 10.12 2.69 -24.82
CA MET A 439 9.15 1.80 -25.49
C MET A 439 8.16 1.09 -24.54
N SER A 440 8.56 0.80 -23.30
CA SER A 440 7.71 0.15 -22.29
C SER A 440 6.89 1.14 -21.44
N GLY A 441 7.01 2.44 -21.69
CA GLY A 441 6.28 3.48 -20.96
C GLY A 441 4.80 3.56 -21.34
N THR A 442 4.00 4.04 -20.41
CA THR A 442 2.54 4.19 -20.49
C THR A 442 2.13 5.64 -20.23
N THR A 443 0.84 5.97 -20.36
CA THR A 443 0.29 7.27 -19.92
C THR A 443 -0.15 7.28 -18.46
N LEU A 444 0.03 6.17 -17.73
CA LEU A 444 -0.45 5.95 -16.35
C LEU A 444 -1.96 6.23 -16.12
N GLY A 445 -2.79 6.11 -17.16
CA GLY A 445 -4.21 6.47 -17.11
C GLY A 445 -4.52 7.84 -17.74
N ASP A 446 -3.79 8.22 -18.78
CA ASP A 446 -3.85 9.57 -19.37
C ASP A 446 -3.51 10.69 -18.35
N ARG A 447 -2.60 10.39 -17.41
CA ARG A 447 -2.05 11.35 -16.42
C ARG A 447 -0.75 12.00 -16.89
N CYS A 448 0.01 11.32 -17.75
CA CYS A 448 1.26 11.77 -18.37
C CYS A 448 1.28 11.44 -19.87
N SER A 449 2.22 12.02 -20.61
CA SER A 449 2.43 11.78 -22.03
C SER A 449 2.75 10.31 -22.35
N GLN A 450 2.46 9.91 -23.60
CA GLN A 450 2.69 8.53 -24.04
C GLN A 450 4.18 8.17 -23.91
N TYR A 451 4.47 6.94 -23.50
CA TYR A 451 5.82 6.41 -23.30
C TYR A 451 6.65 7.03 -22.15
N ARG A 452 6.08 7.88 -21.26
CA ARG A 452 6.83 8.43 -20.10
C ARG A 452 6.51 7.86 -18.72
N GLY A 453 5.36 7.22 -18.50
CA GLY A 453 4.94 6.79 -17.16
C GLY A 453 5.06 5.28 -16.90
N SER A 454 5.51 4.88 -15.72
CA SER A 454 5.46 3.47 -15.28
C SER A 454 5.30 3.30 -13.76
N THR A 455 4.55 2.29 -13.35
CA THR A 455 4.52 1.81 -11.95
C THR A 455 5.72 0.88 -11.70
N VAL A 456 6.51 1.15 -10.65
CA VAL A 456 7.74 0.42 -10.29
C VAL A 456 7.80 0.08 -8.79
N GLU A 457 8.54 -0.96 -8.41
CA GLU A 457 8.71 -1.34 -6.99
C GLU A 457 9.72 -0.44 -6.27
N PHE A 458 9.53 -0.21 -4.97
CA PHE A 458 10.32 0.77 -4.20
C PHE A 458 11.84 0.54 -4.24
N TRP A 459 12.30 -0.72 -4.27
CA TRP A 459 13.73 -1.05 -4.29
C TRP A 459 14.37 -0.91 -5.68
N SER A 460 13.59 -0.76 -6.77
CA SER A 460 14.14 -0.65 -8.13
C SER A 460 14.84 0.69 -8.39
N CYS A 461 14.53 1.70 -7.59
CA CYS A 461 14.92 3.09 -7.79
C CYS A 461 15.61 3.69 -6.56
N LEU A 462 16.43 4.71 -6.77
CA LEU A 462 17.10 5.48 -5.72
C LEU A 462 16.52 6.90 -5.63
N ASN A 463 16.01 7.27 -4.46
CA ASN A 463 15.52 8.62 -4.11
C ASN A 463 16.69 9.61 -4.03
N LEU A 464 16.77 10.52 -5.01
CA LEU A 464 17.79 11.55 -5.12
C LEU A 464 17.46 12.81 -4.29
N THR A 465 16.18 13.04 -3.99
CA THR A 465 15.70 14.20 -3.21
C THR A 465 15.85 13.98 -1.70
N ASN A 466 15.77 12.73 -1.24
CA ASN A 466 16.01 12.36 0.16
C ASN A 466 17.05 11.23 0.25
N PRO A 467 18.37 11.56 0.20
CA PRO A 467 19.46 10.57 0.23
C PRO A 467 19.49 9.75 1.52
N GLN A 468 19.15 8.47 1.43
CA GLN A 468 19.02 7.54 2.57
C GLN A 468 20.09 6.43 2.59
N PHE A 469 20.95 6.38 1.58
CA PHE A 469 22.08 5.44 1.49
C PHE A 469 23.41 6.18 1.35
N LEU A 470 23.47 7.43 1.82
CA LEU A 470 24.66 8.26 1.73
C LEU A 470 25.78 7.63 2.56
N ALA A 471 26.89 7.31 1.89
CA ALA A 471 28.05 6.66 2.49
C ALA A 471 29.26 7.60 2.45
N SER A 472 30.10 7.54 3.48
CA SER A 472 31.36 8.28 3.48
C SER A 472 32.33 7.69 2.46
N THR A 473 33.12 8.56 1.82
CA THR A 473 34.25 8.14 0.98
C THR A 473 35.49 7.76 1.80
N ASN A 474 35.49 7.98 3.12
CA ASN A 474 36.56 7.55 4.02
C ASN A 474 36.28 6.11 4.53
N PRO A 475 37.12 5.11 4.22
CA PRO A 475 36.93 3.72 4.68
C PRO A 475 36.89 3.54 6.20
N LYS A 476 37.41 4.50 6.99
CA LYS A 476 37.43 4.44 8.46
C LYS A 476 36.27 5.19 9.13
N ALA A 477 35.40 5.84 8.37
CA ALA A 477 34.21 6.50 8.92
C ALA A 477 33.08 5.47 9.16
N PRO A 478 32.29 5.59 10.24
CA PRO A 478 31.14 4.71 10.46
C PRO A 478 30.12 4.86 9.33
N THR A 479 29.53 3.75 8.90
CA THR A 479 28.51 3.73 7.85
C THR A 479 27.25 4.45 8.31
N HIS A 480 26.86 5.50 7.57
CA HIS A 480 25.63 6.23 7.85
C HIS A 480 24.37 5.38 7.53
N GLN A 481 23.26 5.82 8.10
CA GLN A 481 22.12 4.96 8.48
C GLN A 481 21.33 4.43 7.28
N GLN A 482 21.40 3.12 7.01
CA GLN A 482 20.38 2.45 6.20
C GLN A 482 19.02 2.47 6.93
N PRO A 483 17.87 2.65 6.24
CA PRO A 483 16.55 2.56 6.84
C PRO A 483 16.22 1.14 7.39
N LYS A 484 16.45 0.92 8.69
CA LYS A 484 16.14 -0.36 9.35
C LYS A 484 14.64 -0.61 9.55
N ALA A 485 13.85 0.46 9.70
CA ALA A 485 12.39 0.37 9.83
C ALA A 485 11.74 0.16 8.44
N PRO A 486 10.85 -0.82 8.26
CA PRO A 486 10.27 -1.11 6.95
C PRO A 486 9.37 0.01 6.46
N PHE A 487 9.63 0.53 5.26
CA PHE A 487 8.80 1.55 4.62
C PHE A 487 7.42 0.96 4.29
N LYS A 488 6.47 1.21 5.20
CA LYS A 488 5.06 0.82 5.10
C LYS A 488 4.24 2.11 4.95
N PRO A 489 4.23 2.75 3.77
CA PRO A 489 3.59 4.04 3.59
C PRO A 489 2.09 3.95 3.85
N ARG A 490 1.60 4.75 4.81
CA ARG A 490 0.21 4.72 5.27
C ARG A 490 -0.59 5.83 4.57
N PHE A 491 -1.23 5.47 3.47
CA PHE A 491 -2.14 6.38 2.77
C PHE A 491 -3.60 6.12 3.16
N GLY A 492 -4.35 7.20 3.36
CA GLY A 492 -5.78 7.12 3.67
C GLY A 492 -6.11 6.62 5.08
N PRO A 493 -7.40 6.60 5.42
CA PRO A 493 -7.85 6.44 6.80
C PRO A 493 -7.76 4.99 7.24
N HIS A 494 -6.95 4.75 8.26
CA HIS A 494 -6.86 3.47 8.95
C HIS A 494 -7.65 3.60 10.26
N PRO A 495 -8.83 2.97 10.41
CA PRO A 495 -9.52 2.94 11.70
C PRO A 495 -8.63 2.21 12.71
N SER A 496 -8.42 2.81 13.89
CA SER A 496 -7.62 2.15 14.93
C SER A 496 -8.33 0.88 15.40
N VAL A 497 -7.62 -0.25 15.36
CA VAL A 497 -8.18 -1.58 15.69
C VAL A 497 -8.75 -1.62 17.12
N GLN A 498 -8.22 -0.79 18.00
CA GLN A 498 -8.86 -0.37 19.24
C GLN A 498 -9.16 1.14 19.15
N PRO A 499 -10.40 1.59 19.38
CA PRO A 499 -10.67 3.00 19.62
C PRO A 499 -10.06 3.41 20.98
N ALA A 500 -9.73 4.70 21.15
CA ALA A 500 -9.29 5.22 22.44
C ALA A 500 -10.40 5.04 23.51
N PRO A 501 -10.07 4.94 24.81
CA PRO A 501 -11.08 4.78 25.87
C PRO A 501 -12.18 5.84 25.79
N GLY A 502 -13.44 5.39 25.65
CA GLY A 502 -14.62 6.25 25.48
C GLY A 502 -15.04 6.54 24.03
N ALA A 503 -14.21 6.24 23.03
CA ALA A 503 -14.57 6.45 21.62
C ALA A 503 -15.36 5.26 21.04
N GLN A 504 -16.43 5.55 20.29
CA GLN A 504 -17.24 4.55 19.59
C GLN A 504 -16.47 3.95 18.39
N PRO A 505 -16.57 2.62 18.14
CA PRO A 505 -15.89 1.98 17.02
C PRO A 505 -16.40 2.47 15.65
N ALA A 506 -15.55 2.34 14.63
CA ALA A 506 -15.88 2.78 13.28
C ALA A 506 -17.07 2.01 12.69
N SER A 507 -18.04 2.76 12.16
CA SER A 507 -19.27 2.20 11.57
C SER A 507 -18.98 1.27 10.39
N GLY A 508 -19.13 -0.03 10.63
CA GLY A 508 -18.77 -1.10 9.70
C GLY A 508 -18.08 -2.27 10.43
N PHE A 509 -17.27 -1.97 11.44
CA PHE A 509 -16.68 -2.97 12.32
C PHE A 509 -17.48 -3.04 13.63
N ARG A 510 -18.47 -3.93 13.68
CA ARG A 510 -18.94 -4.49 14.96
C ARG A 510 -18.02 -5.67 15.28
N PRO A 511 -17.30 -5.69 16.41
CA PRO A 511 -16.81 -6.94 16.96
C PRO A 511 -17.98 -7.92 17.07
N ALA A 512 -17.76 -9.20 16.79
CA ALA A 512 -18.74 -10.21 17.17
C ALA A 512 -19.00 -10.07 18.68
N PRO A 513 -20.26 -10.07 19.15
CA PRO A 513 -20.55 -9.86 20.57
C PRO A 513 -19.78 -10.90 21.37
N HIS A 514 -18.91 -10.43 22.26
CA HIS A 514 -18.06 -11.31 23.06
C HIS A 514 -18.95 -11.99 24.10
N SER A 515 -19.37 -13.23 23.80
CA SER A 515 -20.08 -14.10 24.75
C SER A 515 -19.15 -14.54 25.88
N TYR A 516 -18.86 -13.62 26.80
CA TYR A 516 -18.34 -13.96 28.10
C TYR A 516 -19.45 -14.59 28.93
N ASN A 517 -19.14 -15.74 29.51
CA ASN A 517 -19.99 -16.58 30.37
C ASN A 517 -21.22 -17.22 29.69
N GLY A 518 -21.51 -18.46 30.09
CA GLY A 518 -22.70 -19.20 29.66
C GLY A 518 -23.96 -18.79 30.44
N PHE A 519 -25.09 -19.42 30.08
CA PHE A 519 -26.41 -19.26 30.69
C PHE A 519 -27.12 -17.91 30.44
N GLY A 520 -27.37 -17.61 29.15
CA GLY A 520 -28.37 -16.62 28.72
C GLY A 520 -29.23 -17.17 27.56
N ARG A 521 -30.54 -16.92 27.57
CA ARG A 521 -31.46 -17.47 26.56
C ARG A 521 -31.30 -16.76 25.20
N GLY A 522 -30.81 -17.50 24.19
CA GLY A 522 -30.83 -17.09 22.79
C GLY A 522 -30.90 -18.31 21.88
N GLY A 523 -31.88 -18.35 20.97
CA GLY A 523 -32.05 -19.47 20.04
C GLY A 523 -30.97 -19.50 18.94
N PRO A 524 -30.72 -20.66 18.30
CA PRO A 524 -29.73 -20.76 17.23
C PRO A 524 -30.12 -19.87 16.04
N VAL A 525 -29.15 -19.07 15.57
CA VAL A 525 -29.32 -18.25 14.35
C VAL A 525 -29.48 -19.16 13.14
N HIS A 526 -30.72 -19.30 12.66
CA HIS A 526 -31.03 -20.14 11.52
C HIS A 526 -30.42 -19.54 10.25
N ILE A 527 -29.34 -20.12 9.76
CA ILE A 527 -28.79 -19.79 8.44
C ILE A 527 -29.91 -20.07 7.42
N MET A 528 -30.27 -19.06 6.62
CA MET A 528 -31.23 -19.22 5.54
C MET A 528 -30.57 -19.97 4.38
N THR A 529 -30.78 -21.28 4.33
CA THR A 529 -30.40 -22.11 3.19
C THR A 529 -31.14 -21.63 1.94
N ASN A 530 -30.41 -21.42 0.84
CA ASN A 530 -30.97 -20.98 -0.44
C ASN A 530 -32.12 -21.91 -0.90
N PRO A 531 -33.35 -21.41 -1.17
CA PRO A 531 -34.49 -22.23 -1.57
C PRO A 531 -34.27 -23.07 -2.85
N ASN A 532 -33.34 -22.68 -3.73
CA ASN A 532 -33.14 -23.31 -5.04
C ASN A 532 -32.10 -24.47 -5.03
N ARG A 533 -32.10 -25.34 -4.01
CA ARG A 533 -31.39 -26.64 -4.10
C ARG A 533 -32.26 -27.80 -3.63
N GLY A 534 -32.47 -28.74 -4.55
CA GLY A 534 -33.37 -29.89 -4.37
C GLY A 534 -32.94 -30.88 -3.28
N ARG A 535 -33.93 -31.59 -2.76
CA ARG A 535 -33.83 -32.48 -1.60
C ARG A 535 -33.61 -33.93 -2.03
N GLY A 536 -32.56 -34.57 -1.53
CA GLY A 536 -32.39 -36.02 -1.50
C GLY A 536 -32.25 -36.49 -0.05
N GLY A 537 -32.99 -37.53 0.35
CA GLY A 537 -32.93 -38.12 1.70
C GLY A 537 -32.05 -39.38 1.76
N PRO A 538 -32.27 -40.32 2.72
CA PRO A 538 -33.31 -40.33 3.77
C PRO A 538 -32.81 -40.71 5.19
N GLY A 539 -33.71 -40.66 6.19
CA GLY A 539 -33.58 -41.38 7.48
C GLY A 539 -33.69 -40.53 8.76
N GLY A 540 -34.19 -41.11 9.86
CA GLY A 540 -34.06 -40.56 11.23
C GLY A 540 -35.36 -40.12 11.93
N VAL A 541 -36.06 -41.06 12.58
CA VAL A 541 -37.31 -40.90 13.36
C VAL A 541 -37.11 -40.19 14.72
N VAL A 542 -38.12 -39.47 15.26
CA VAL A 542 -38.66 -39.49 16.68
C VAL A 542 -39.46 -38.21 17.06
N ARG A 543 -40.31 -38.30 18.11
CA ARG A 543 -41.50 -37.46 18.46
C ARG A 543 -41.28 -36.31 19.48
N GLY A 544 -42.26 -35.39 19.55
CA GLY A 544 -42.56 -34.46 20.67
C GLY A 544 -42.19 -32.99 20.40
N GLY A 545 -42.99 -31.94 20.63
CA GLY A 545 -44.27 -31.74 21.36
C GLY A 545 -44.03 -30.98 22.68
N GLY A 546 -44.62 -29.82 23.01
CA GLY A 546 -45.55 -28.88 22.32
C GLY A 546 -45.76 -27.59 23.16
N VAL A 547 -46.67 -26.68 22.76
CA VAL A 547 -47.44 -25.63 23.52
C VAL A 547 -46.90 -25.03 24.86
N SER A 548 -47.06 -23.74 25.25
CA SER A 548 -47.79 -22.56 24.71
C SER A 548 -47.31 -21.22 25.36
N ALA A 549 -47.89 -20.10 24.90
CA ALA A 549 -48.22 -18.79 25.54
C ALA A 549 -47.86 -18.47 27.02
N SER A 550 -47.83 -17.21 27.52
CA SER A 550 -47.74 -15.84 26.94
C SER A 550 -47.71 -14.76 28.07
N LYS A 551 -47.62 -13.46 27.70
CA LYS A 551 -47.90 -12.24 28.51
C LYS A 551 -46.86 -11.79 29.55
N SER A 552 -46.93 -10.49 29.85
CA SER A 552 -46.00 -9.71 30.69
C SER A 552 -46.68 -8.40 31.15
N ALA A 553 -46.42 -7.93 32.37
CA ALA A 553 -46.78 -6.59 32.88
C ALA A 553 -45.79 -6.12 33.98
N PRO A 554 -45.60 -4.81 34.25
CA PRO A 554 -44.48 -4.31 35.06
C PRO A 554 -44.84 -3.47 36.31
N THR A 555 -43.86 -3.30 37.21
CA THR A 555 -43.74 -2.28 38.29
C THR A 555 -42.26 -1.82 38.33
N ILE A 556 -41.85 -0.55 38.51
CA ILE A 556 -42.21 0.59 39.38
C ILE A 556 -41.60 0.52 40.79
N SER A 557 -40.57 1.35 41.06
CA SER A 557 -40.40 2.23 42.25
C SER A 557 -39.07 3.02 42.25
N GLU A 558 -38.95 4.04 43.09
CA GLU A 558 -37.84 5.03 43.18
C GLU A 558 -37.23 5.12 44.61
N ASN A 559 -36.39 6.15 44.84
CA ASN A 559 -35.76 6.64 46.09
C ASN A 559 -34.41 6.00 46.50
N GLY A 560 -33.51 6.72 47.18
CA GLY A 560 -33.59 8.12 47.66
C GLY A 560 -32.24 8.71 48.11
N SER A 561 -32.23 10.00 48.46
CA SER A 561 -31.02 10.83 48.68
C SER A 561 -30.48 10.84 50.13
N ALA A 562 -29.19 11.17 50.30
CA ALA A 562 -28.63 11.72 51.55
C ALA A 562 -27.43 12.65 51.26
N ASN A 563 -27.13 13.59 52.15
CA ASN A 563 -26.19 14.70 51.93
C ASN A 563 -25.45 15.07 53.23
N ASN A 564 -24.16 15.46 53.18
CA ASN A 564 -23.46 16.41 54.09
C ASN A 564 -21.93 16.41 53.94
N GLY A 565 -21.26 17.48 54.41
CA GLY A 565 -19.80 17.56 54.57
C GLY A 565 -19.29 18.90 55.12
N HIS A 566 -18.06 18.93 55.66
CA HIS A 566 -17.26 20.08 56.13
C HIS A 566 -15.76 19.66 56.16
N GLY A 567 -14.71 20.50 56.06
CA GLY A 567 -14.63 21.93 55.67
C GLY A 567 -13.29 22.60 56.08
N LYS A 568 -12.74 23.50 55.23
CA LYS A 568 -11.56 24.41 55.42
C LYS A 568 -10.17 23.69 55.47
N ALA A 569 -9.03 24.24 55.00
CA ALA A 569 -8.65 25.50 54.31
C ALA A 569 -7.57 25.17 53.21
N ALA A 570 -6.65 25.99 52.64
CA ALA A 570 -6.20 27.40 52.79
C ALA A 570 -5.51 27.90 51.48
N SER A 571 -5.03 29.17 51.43
CA SER A 571 -4.39 29.84 50.26
C SER A 571 -3.51 31.04 50.72
N PRO A 572 -2.78 31.81 49.87
CA PRO A 572 -2.32 31.67 48.46
C PRO A 572 -0.77 31.97 48.40
N PRO A 573 -0.15 32.77 47.48
CA PRO A 573 -0.36 33.07 46.05
C PRO A 573 0.91 32.93 45.13
N ASN A 574 0.74 32.83 43.80
CA ASN A 574 1.18 33.88 42.84
C ASN A 574 0.93 33.51 41.37
N GLY A 575 0.68 34.55 40.55
CA GLY A 575 0.68 34.53 39.08
C GLY A 575 1.82 35.43 38.53
N PRO A 576 1.71 36.07 37.34
CA PRO A 576 0.49 36.35 36.56
C PRO A 576 0.55 35.96 35.06
N ILE A 577 -0.54 36.25 34.34
CA ILE A 577 -0.70 36.15 32.87
C ILE A 577 -0.84 37.57 32.29
N VAL A 578 -0.19 37.88 31.16
CA VAL A 578 -0.45 39.11 30.37
C VAL A 578 -0.31 38.89 28.85
N PRO A 579 -1.39 39.18 28.08
CA PRO A 579 -1.34 39.59 26.67
C PRO A 579 -2.10 40.93 26.46
N PRO A 580 -2.25 41.47 25.23
CA PRO A 580 -1.41 41.44 24.03
C PRO A 580 -0.96 42.87 23.60
N ALA A 581 -0.23 43.02 22.48
CA ALA A 581 0.12 44.33 21.89
C ALA A 581 -0.29 44.46 20.40
N ARG A 582 -0.58 45.69 19.96
CA ARG A 582 -0.96 46.07 18.58
C ARG A 582 -0.01 47.13 18.00
N GLY A 583 0.29 47.02 16.71
CA GLY A 583 0.93 48.03 15.85
C GLY A 583 1.32 47.35 14.52
N ARG A 584 0.90 47.76 13.32
CA ARG A 584 0.48 49.05 12.73
C ARG A 584 1.62 50.06 12.52
N GLY A 585 2.40 49.82 11.46
CA GLY A 585 3.30 50.79 10.82
C GLY A 585 3.26 50.62 9.30
N GLY A 586 3.05 51.71 8.56
CA GLY A 586 2.98 51.72 7.08
C GLY A 586 4.25 52.30 6.42
N PRO A 587 4.34 52.29 5.08
CA PRO A 587 5.58 52.58 4.34
C PRO A 587 5.70 54.05 3.87
N PRO A 588 6.91 54.48 3.47
CA PRO A 588 7.11 55.67 2.63
C PRO A 588 7.05 55.34 1.11
N PHE A 589 6.60 56.32 0.32
CA PHE A 589 6.53 56.28 -1.15
C PHE A 589 7.80 56.83 -1.83
N ARG A 590 8.14 56.31 -3.03
CA ARG A 590 8.65 56.99 -4.25
C ARG A 590 8.98 55.92 -5.32
N GLY A 591 8.80 56.11 -6.63
CA GLY A 591 8.12 57.20 -7.35
C GLY A 591 8.68 57.41 -8.76
N ASN A 592 7.89 57.15 -9.81
CA ASN A 592 8.20 57.28 -11.26
C ASN A 592 9.32 56.33 -11.79
N GLY A 593 9.38 55.99 -13.08
CA GLY A 593 8.42 56.17 -14.19
C GLY A 593 9.04 55.93 -15.58
N PHE A 594 8.19 55.96 -16.62
CA PHE A 594 8.50 56.01 -18.07
C PHE A 594 9.13 54.81 -18.81
N GLU A 595 8.40 54.32 -19.82
CA GLU A 595 8.96 53.76 -21.06
C GLU A 595 9.59 54.88 -21.92
N PRO A 596 10.38 54.58 -22.97
CA PRO A 596 9.73 54.49 -24.30
C PRO A 596 10.36 53.54 -25.35
N ARG A 597 9.49 52.77 -26.02
CA ARG A 597 9.29 52.74 -27.50
C ARG A 597 10.50 52.45 -28.44
N GLY A 598 10.45 51.30 -29.14
CA GLY A 598 11.27 51.07 -30.35
C GLY A 598 10.90 49.81 -31.17
N GLY A 599 10.43 49.98 -32.41
CA GLY A 599 10.36 48.93 -33.45
C GLY A 599 11.54 49.03 -34.45
N PRO A 600 11.54 48.37 -35.65
CA PRO A 600 10.35 47.99 -36.42
C PRO A 600 10.36 46.65 -37.22
N LEU A 601 9.14 46.21 -37.56
CA LEU A 601 8.65 45.57 -38.81
C LEU A 601 9.64 44.97 -39.84
N ARG A 602 9.54 43.63 -40.06
CA ARG A 602 9.47 42.91 -41.36
C ARG A 602 9.22 41.42 -41.07
N GLY A 603 8.47 40.64 -41.86
CA GLY A 603 7.59 40.91 -43.00
C GLY A 603 6.97 39.57 -43.45
N GLY A 604 5.68 39.54 -43.81
CA GLY A 604 4.96 38.27 -44.06
C GLY A 604 4.85 37.87 -45.54
N PHE A 605 4.69 36.57 -45.80
CA PHE A 605 4.13 36.01 -47.04
C PHE A 605 3.37 34.70 -46.73
N ALA A 606 2.44 34.30 -47.61
CA ALA A 606 1.39 33.31 -47.32
C ALA A 606 1.32 32.16 -48.39
N PRO A 607 0.19 31.47 -48.69
CA PRO A 607 0.11 30.04 -48.35
C PRO A 607 -0.29 29.07 -49.50
N ARG A 608 -0.08 27.76 -49.29
CA ARG A 608 -0.63 26.61 -50.04
C ARG A 608 -0.41 25.32 -49.22
N GLY A 609 -1.23 24.25 -49.29
CA GLY A 609 -2.55 24.07 -49.93
C GLY A 609 -2.84 22.61 -50.34
N GLY A 610 -4.01 22.06 -49.99
CA GLY A 610 -4.46 20.67 -50.30
C GLY A 610 -4.64 19.82 -49.02
N ARG A 611 -5.82 19.26 -48.67
CA ARG A 611 -6.71 18.25 -49.31
C ARG A 611 -6.16 16.81 -49.21
N GLY A 612 -6.89 15.82 -48.66
CA GLY A 612 -8.22 15.88 -48.00
C GLY A 612 -8.78 14.52 -47.51
N PHE A 613 -10.03 14.53 -47.02
CA PHE A 613 -10.94 13.36 -46.85
C PHE A 613 -11.28 12.74 -48.25
N VAL A 614 -11.93 11.58 -48.45
CA VAL A 614 -13.15 10.99 -47.82
C VAL A 614 -13.10 9.40 -47.82
N PRO A 615 -14.15 8.52 -47.76
CA PRO A 615 -14.13 7.40 -46.79
C PRO A 615 -14.47 5.95 -47.27
N GLY A 616 -14.13 4.96 -46.41
CA GLY A 616 -15.01 3.85 -45.96
C GLY A 616 -15.26 2.61 -46.85
N VAL A 617 -15.47 1.44 -46.20
CA VAL A 617 -16.53 0.42 -46.44
C VAL A 617 -16.42 -0.78 -45.46
N ASP A 618 -17.56 -1.45 -45.25
CA ASP A 618 -17.96 -2.48 -44.27
C ASP A 618 -17.24 -3.86 -44.15
N ARG A 619 -17.43 -4.46 -42.95
CA ARG A 619 -17.68 -5.89 -42.59
C ARG A 619 -16.60 -6.98 -42.77
N GLY A 620 -16.50 -7.86 -41.75
CA GLY A 620 -15.82 -9.16 -41.86
C GLY A 620 -15.64 -9.93 -40.55
N ASN A 621 -16.71 -10.54 -40.00
CA ASN A 621 -16.63 -11.47 -38.85
C ASN A 621 -17.11 -12.88 -39.24
N PRO A 622 -16.42 -13.94 -38.79
CA PRO A 622 -17.07 -15.22 -38.54
C PRO A 622 -16.81 -15.80 -37.14
N ARG A 623 -17.81 -16.51 -36.61
CA ARG A 623 -17.71 -17.40 -35.44
C ARG A 623 -17.66 -18.87 -35.91
N GLY A 624 -16.96 -19.73 -35.16
CA GLY A 624 -17.04 -21.19 -35.28
C GLY A 624 -15.65 -21.87 -35.31
N PHE A 625 -15.48 -23.13 -34.92
CA PHE A 625 -16.43 -24.04 -34.27
C PHE A 625 -15.68 -25.23 -33.59
N HIS A 626 -16.23 -25.78 -32.51
CA HIS A 626 -16.14 -27.19 -32.05
C HIS A 626 -14.81 -27.96 -31.79
N ARG A 627 -14.83 -28.66 -30.63
CA ARG A 627 -14.19 -29.97 -30.31
C ARG A 627 -12.63 -29.97 -30.22
N GLY A 628 -11.99 -30.94 -29.55
CA GLY A 628 -12.50 -32.12 -28.84
C GLY A 628 -11.46 -32.80 -27.92
N ARG A 629 -11.80 -33.95 -27.32
CA ARG A 629 -10.91 -34.75 -26.45
C ARG A 629 -9.96 -35.66 -27.25
N GLY A 630 -8.74 -35.84 -26.74
CA GLY A 630 -7.75 -36.87 -27.12
C GLY A 630 -6.37 -36.38 -26.65
N ARG A 631 -5.61 -37.00 -25.73
CA ARG A 631 -5.38 -38.40 -25.34
C ARG A 631 -4.57 -39.19 -26.37
N GLY A 632 -3.30 -39.43 -26.03
CA GLY A 632 -2.27 -40.04 -26.86
C GLY A 632 -1.00 -39.20 -26.76
N GLY A 633 0.12 -39.81 -26.43
CA GLY A 633 1.44 -39.18 -26.53
C GLY A 633 2.36 -40.11 -27.31
N HIS A 634 3.61 -39.70 -27.56
CA HIS A 634 4.74 -40.62 -27.73
C HIS A 634 6.06 -39.87 -27.50
N PHE A 635 7.12 -40.61 -27.20
CA PHE A 635 8.48 -40.10 -27.05
C PHE A 635 9.09 -39.70 -28.40
N ALA A 636 9.95 -38.68 -28.39
CA ALA A 636 11.01 -38.51 -29.38
C ALA A 636 12.25 -37.90 -28.69
N THR A 637 13.38 -38.60 -28.77
CA THR A 637 14.69 -38.11 -28.31
C THR A 637 15.38 -37.29 -29.41
N PRO A 638 16.11 -36.21 -29.09
CA PRO A 638 16.92 -35.51 -30.08
C PRO A 638 18.14 -36.37 -30.50
N PRO A 639 18.58 -36.30 -31.77
CA PRO A 639 19.85 -36.89 -32.21
C PRO A 639 21.03 -36.04 -31.76
N ALA A 640 22.22 -36.66 -31.69
CA ALA A 640 23.47 -35.97 -31.37
C ALA A 640 24.19 -35.45 -32.63
N SER A 641 24.61 -34.19 -32.59
CA SER A 641 25.68 -33.56 -33.40
C SER A 641 26.10 -32.27 -32.71
#